data_AF-A0A960DRW3-F1
#
_entry.id   AF-A0A960DRW3-F1
#
_cell.length_a   1.000
_cell.length_b   1.000
_cell.length_c   1.000
_cell.angle_alpha   90.00
_cell.angle_beta   90.00
_cell.angle_gamma   90.00
#
_symmetry.space_group_name_H-M   'P 1'
#
loop_
_entity.id
_entity.type
_entity.pdbx_description
1 polymer ?
#
loop_
_entity_poly.entity_id
_entity_poly.type
_entity_poly.pdbx_seq_one_letter_code
_entity_poly.pdbx_strand_id
1 'polypeptide(L)'
;MRRRSSRSTTRRTLVVATLVVATALGALAPARPADAAGVTTHAWMDLDAIERVTTPELKALLEANRDLVRSGAHFPDSGYALSNTYGEEAHWQRFHDAYLDQILARGDCGDPTAPRGPCAPEIAFLMGMIGHGMGDEVWDWLFEPNGPDLDEYYSPDSLAGYANDGGAELQMDLVAIADHHQPTTGILPFPNHDRLLATFAAVGRGDVDDSQLNLGEVAMGVVKSVEASWAPEHIDAIHEAMPWMSHNLVDGPGGVHFAATAIAGEWEAMWGRVLGAQPQTSVSITYPADGQRRLPTTGWNRNMEAGSSRGRGGARTRIAAALTYARPYTGSAGTVSTALPAGSMTLVERDSGDPVPFRSGWPRSVPYGPDAGEHLIGLQPGVDLAPCTWYRAGVTSNLVDARDEPVAPHTWEFRTGADADGSRCPDDPYTADENFARKATSDLLGRPATDDELAALGYAAARGTTRATWTTDLLGSQEERELLVTEAFQHDLGRAPDPSGLAYWANQLRTISLPELHAKLLGSPEVYRRAGGTNAAYVAALYPLVHGRTVDPSGARYWTGRLDAGLRRSTLGLSLLTSHESAQRTVVQAFQRFLGRGPDPSGRTYWTGYLQRGKDPRDLWRSLILSAEYDRRAQEA
;
A
#
# COMPACT_ATOMS: atom_id res chain seq x y z
N MET A 1 5.92 50.47 -60.45
CA MET A 1 5.52 49.29 -59.65
C MET A 1 6.19 49.39 -58.27
N ARG A 2 5.43 49.76 -57.23
CA ARG A 2 5.91 49.88 -55.84
C ARG A 2 5.26 48.79 -54.98
N ARG A 3 6.06 48.02 -54.25
CA ARG A 3 5.63 47.05 -53.23
C ARG A 3 5.27 47.80 -51.93
N ARG A 4 4.14 47.45 -51.30
CA ARG A 4 3.79 47.80 -49.92
C ARG A 4 3.51 46.54 -49.10
N SER A 5 4.16 46.53 -47.94
CA SER A 5 3.92 45.84 -46.65
C SER A 5 2.53 45.24 -46.37
N SER A 6 2.53 44.07 -45.71
CA SER A 6 1.55 43.71 -44.67
C SER A 6 2.19 42.79 -43.62
N ARG A 7 2.68 43.39 -42.53
CA ARG A 7 2.87 42.74 -41.22
C ARG A 7 1.52 42.80 -40.49
N SER A 8 0.81 41.69 -40.26
CA SER A 8 -0.27 41.68 -39.25
C SER A 8 -0.66 40.31 -38.66
N THR A 9 -0.09 39.19 -39.10
CA THR A 9 -0.54 37.85 -38.64
C THR A 9 0.24 37.28 -37.45
N THR A 10 1.40 37.81 -37.09
CA THR A 10 2.23 37.23 -36.01
C THR A 10 1.94 37.79 -34.61
N ARG A 11 1.10 38.83 -34.49
CA ARG A 11 0.74 39.43 -33.17
C ARG A 11 -0.55 38.88 -32.57
N ARG A 12 -1.41 38.19 -33.33
CA ARG A 12 -2.65 37.58 -32.79
C ARG A 12 -2.41 36.20 -32.18
N THR A 13 -1.47 35.43 -32.70
CA THR A 13 -1.17 34.07 -32.19
C THR A 13 -0.40 34.08 -30.87
N LEU A 14 0.48 35.08 -30.65
CA LEU A 14 1.13 35.23 -29.34
C LEU A 14 0.16 35.71 -28.25
N VAL A 15 -0.78 36.60 -28.56
CA VAL A 15 -1.73 37.11 -27.55
C VAL A 15 -2.71 36.03 -27.08
N VAL A 16 -3.10 35.07 -27.94
CA VAL A 16 -3.96 33.94 -27.55
C VAL A 16 -3.20 32.91 -26.71
N ALA A 17 -1.95 32.60 -27.05
CA ALA A 17 -1.12 31.69 -26.24
C ALA A 17 -0.75 32.27 -24.87
N THR A 18 -0.51 33.58 -24.77
CA THR A 18 -0.25 34.23 -23.47
C THR A 18 -1.53 34.43 -22.65
N LEU A 19 -2.71 34.56 -23.28
CA LEU A 19 -3.98 34.58 -22.55
C LEU A 19 -4.31 33.21 -21.94
N VAL A 20 -4.13 32.11 -22.68
CA VAL A 20 -4.38 30.74 -22.19
C VAL A 20 -3.45 30.39 -21.02
N VAL A 21 -2.18 30.80 -21.08
CA VAL A 21 -1.22 30.60 -19.98
C VAL A 21 -1.50 31.52 -18.78
N ALA A 22 -1.97 32.75 -19.00
CA ALA A 22 -2.34 33.68 -17.91
C ALA A 22 -3.69 33.32 -17.25
N THR A 23 -4.65 32.76 -17.99
CA THR A 23 -5.88 32.19 -17.41
C THR A 23 -5.65 30.84 -16.76
N ALA A 24 -4.68 30.04 -17.22
CA ALA A 24 -4.27 28.82 -16.52
C ALA A 24 -3.64 29.14 -15.15
N LEU A 25 -2.80 30.18 -15.06
CA LEU A 25 -2.24 30.64 -13.78
C LEU A 25 -3.28 31.34 -12.87
N GLY A 26 -4.31 31.96 -13.45
CA GLY A 26 -5.41 32.57 -12.70
C GLY A 26 -6.44 31.56 -12.20
N ALA A 27 -6.57 30.40 -12.87
CA ALA A 27 -7.40 29.27 -12.44
C ALA A 27 -6.75 28.40 -11.35
N LEU A 28 -5.57 28.83 -10.90
CA LEU A 28 -4.67 28.16 -9.98
C LEU A 28 -4.30 29.08 -8.79
N ALA A 29 -5.15 30.07 -8.47
CA ALA A 29 -4.98 30.77 -7.19
C ALA A 29 -5.07 29.73 -6.07
N PRO A 30 -4.14 29.72 -5.10
CA PRO A 30 -4.10 28.67 -4.09
C PRO A 30 -5.46 28.64 -3.37
N ALA A 31 -6.13 27.49 -3.43
CA ALA A 31 -7.17 27.18 -2.46
C ALA A 31 -6.53 27.34 -1.07
N ARG A 32 -7.35 27.63 -0.05
CA ARG A 32 -6.84 27.50 1.32
C ARG A 32 -6.35 26.06 1.46
N PRO A 33 -5.25 25.82 2.20
CA PRO A 33 -4.57 24.52 2.25
C PRO A 33 -5.40 23.34 2.82
N ALA A 34 -6.73 23.48 2.95
CA ALA A 34 -7.64 22.47 3.48
C ALA A 34 -8.80 22.11 2.52
N ASP A 35 -8.85 22.64 1.29
CA ASP A 35 -10.08 22.58 0.46
C ASP A 35 -9.82 21.97 -0.95
N ALA A 36 -9.58 20.66 -1.04
CA ALA A 36 -9.47 19.80 -2.24
C ALA A 36 -8.11 19.67 -2.95
N ALA A 37 -7.55 18.45 -2.92
CA ALA A 37 -6.54 18.01 -3.89
C ALA A 37 -6.49 16.48 -4.15
N GLY A 38 -7.62 15.74 -4.07
CA GLY A 38 -7.69 14.27 -4.21
C GLY A 38 -8.48 13.72 -5.40
N VAL A 39 -8.67 14.54 -6.43
CA VAL A 39 -9.64 14.33 -7.51
C VAL A 39 -9.48 12.96 -8.20
N THR A 40 -8.25 12.53 -8.48
CA THR A 40 -7.96 11.25 -9.16
C THR A 40 -8.30 10.06 -8.29
N THR A 41 -7.92 10.11 -7.03
CA THR A 41 -8.08 9.00 -6.09
C THR A 41 -9.56 8.76 -5.79
N HIS A 42 -10.37 9.81 -5.59
CA HIS A 42 -11.82 9.66 -5.41
C HIS A 42 -12.50 9.02 -6.62
N ALA A 43 -12.21 9.50 -7.83
CA ALA A 43 -12.73 8.86 -9.03
C ALA A 43 -12.29 7.39 -9.18
N TRP A 44 -11.09 7.05 -8.73
CA TRP A 44 -10.64 5.66 -8.73
C TRP A 44 -11.41 4.80 -7.72
N MET A 45 -11.61 5.29 -6.49
CA MET A 45 -12.43 4.63 -5.47
C MET A 45 -13.82 4.28 -6.00
N ASP A 46 -14.48 5.23 -6.67
CA ASP A 46 -15.79 5.02 -7.29
C ASP A 46 -15.75 3.97 -8.40
N LEU A 47 -14.79 4.06 -9.30
CA LEU A 47 -14.67 3.11 -10.40
C LEU A 47 -14.34 1.68 -9.92
N ASP A 48 -13.65 1.56 -8.78
CA ASP A 48 -13.39 0.29 -8.07
C ASP A 48 -14.63 -0.18 -7.28
N ALA A 49 -15.46 0.74 -6.81
CA ALA A 49 -16.74 0.44 -6.14
C ALA A 49 -17.75 -0.22 -7.09
N ILE A 50 -17.74 0.13 -8.38
CA ILE A 50 -18.59 -0.52 -9.41
C ILE A 50 -18.38 -2.05 -9.40
N GLU A 51 -17.16 -2.51 -9.17
CA GLU A 51 -16.86 -3.95 -9.13
C GLU A 51 -17.42 -4.66 -7.90
N ARG A 52 -17.70 -3.90 -6.83
CA ARG A 52 -18.22 -4.38 -5.54
C ARG A 52 -19.74 -4.30 -5.41
N VAL A 53 -20.41 -3.59 -6.32
CA VAL A 53 -21.88 -3.57 -6.40
C VAL A 53 -22.40 -4.98 -6.65
N THR A 54 -23.38 -5.38 -5.84
CA THR A 54 -23.97 -6.73 -5.84
C THR A 54 -25.26 -6.79 -6.66
N THR A 55 -26.00 -5.69 -6.75
CA THR A 55 -27.23 -5.59 -7.55
C THR A 55 -26.91 -5.48 -9.05
N PRO A 56 -27.30 -6.46 -9.89
CA PRO A 56 -26.92 -6.48 -11.30
C PRO A 56 -27.42 -5.28 -12.12
N GLU A 57 -28.62 -4.77 -11.82
CA GLU A 57 -29.23 -3.64 -12.52
C GLU A 57 -28.47 -2.33 -12.23
N LEU A 58 -28.10 -2.11 -10.96
CA LEU A 58 -27.27 -0.98 -10.55
C LEU A 58 -25.89 -1.07 -11.22
N LYS A 59 -25.23 -2.23 -11.14
CA LYS A 59 -23.93 -2.45 -11.77
C LYS A 59 -23.98 -2.16 -13.27
N ALA A 60 -25.01 -2.67 -13.97
CA ALA A 60 -25.19 -2.42 -15.40
C ALA A 60 -25.40 -0.93 -15.72
N LEU A 61 -26.13 -0.19 -14.89
CA LEU A 61 -26.32 1.25 -15.04
C LEU A 61 -25.00 2.01 -14.87
N LEU A 62 -24.24 1.70 -13.82
CA LEU A 62 -22.95 2.35 -13.55
C LEU A 62 -21.91 2.02 -14.63
N GLU A 63 -21.82 0.76 -15.06
CA GLU A 63 -20.94 0.33 -16.15
C GLU A 63 -21.28 1.01 -17.48
N ALA A 64 -22.56 1.22 -17.77
CA ALA A 64 -22.99 1.92 -18.98
C ALA A 64 -22.67 3.43 -18.96
N ASN A 65 -22.41 4.00 -17.78
CA ASN A 65 -22.23 5.44 -17.56
C ASN A 65 -20.95 5.75 -16.75
N ARG A 66 -19.89 4.94 -16.86
CA ARG A 66 -18.65 5.07 -16.05
C ARG A 66 -18.04 6.47 -16.07
N ASP A 67 -18.03 7.13 -17.22
CA ASP A 67 -17.46 8.48 -17.34
C ASP A 67 -18.28 9.54 -16.57
N LEU A 68 -19.58 9.30 -16.36
CA LEU A 68 -20.43 10.16 -15.54
C LEU A 68 -20.29 9.85 -14.06
N VAL A 69 -20.06 8.60 -13.67
CA VAL A 69 -19.64 8.26 -12.30
C VAL A 69 -18.36 9.02 -11.97
N ARG A 70 -17.35 8.93 -12.84
CA ARG A 70 -16.10 9.68 -12.71
C ARG A 70 -16.30 11.20 -12.70
N SER A 71 -17.19 11.74 -13.53
CA SER A 71 -17.50 13.17 -13.51
C SER A 71 -18.16 13.61 -12.19
N GLY A 72 -19.08 12.78 -11.66
CA GLY A 72 -19.71 12.98 -10.36
C GLY A 72 -18.71 12.97 -9.22
N ALA A 73 -17.75 12.03 -9.25
CA ALA A 73 -16.69 11.93 -8.27
C ALA A 73 -15.76 13.15 -8.21
N HIS A 74 -15.71 13.96 -9.27
CA HIS A 74 -14.91 15.19 -9.30
C HIS A 74 -15.74 16.46 -9.00
N PHE A 75 -17.07 16.33 -8.97
CA PHE A 75 -17.95 17.49 -8.87
C PHE A 75 -17.77 18.25 -7.55
N PRO A 76 -17.71 17.61 -6.37
CA PRO A 76 -17.55 18.34 -5.11
C PRO A 76 -16.23 19.13 -5.05
N ASP A 77 -15.10 18.53 -5.40
CA ASP A 77 -13.80 19.20 -5.48
C ASP A 77 -13.78 20.42 -6.42
N SER A 78 -14.50 20.32 -7.53
CA SER A 78 -14.62 21.43 -8.48
C SER A 78 -15.34 22.66 -7.89
N GLY A 79 -16.05 22.47 -6.78
CA GLY A 79 -16.71 23.50 -6.01
C GLY A 79 -15.80 24.27 -5.03
N TYR A 80 -14.53 23.88 -4.90
CA TYR A 80 -13.51 24.65 -4.16
C TYR A 80 -12.55 25.42 -5.07
N ALA A 81 -12.61 25.18 -6.38
CA ALA A 81 -11.77 25.88 -7.33
C ALA A 81 -12.05 27.40 -7.28
N LEU A 82 -11.01 28.18 -7.01
CA LEU A 82 -11.00 29.64 -7.09
C LEU A 82 -12.00 30.33 -6.15
N SER A 83 -13.11 30.82 -6.69
CA SER A 83 -14.16 31.54 -5.97
C SER A 83 -15.43 30.71 -5.82
N ASN A 84 -15.40 29.44 -6.22
CA ASN A 84 -16.54 28.55 -6.03
C ASN A 84 -16.77 28.30 -4.54
N THR A 85 -18.04 28.04 -4.19
CA THR A 85 -18.47 27.88 -2.80
C THR A 85 -19.37 26.67 -2.59
N TYR A 86 -19.64 25.91 -3.64
CA TYR A 86 -20.63 24.84 -3.60
C TYR A 86 -20.05 23.49 -3.18
N GLY A 87 -18.72 23.36 -3.16
CA GLY A 87 -18.02 22.08 -2.98
C GLY A 87 -18.51 21.37 -1.74
N GLU A 88 -18.31 21.98 -0.57
CA GLU A 88 -18.74 21.48 0.74
C GLU A 88 -20.15 20.86 0.72
N GLU A 89 -21.16 21.59 0.23
CA GLU A 89 -22.54 21.09 0.23
C GLU A 89 -22.74 19.84 -0.63
N ALA A 90 -22.00 19.71 -1.73
CA ALA A 90 -22.12 18.59 -2.66
C ALA A 90 -21.58 17.25 -2.11
N HIS A 91 -20.82 17.26 -1.02
CA HIS A 91 -20.30 16.05 -0.35
C HIS A 91 -21.39 15.30 0.41
N TRP A 92 -22.48 15.99 0.79
CA TRP A 92 -23.33 15.53 1.88
C TRP A 92 -24.66 14.91 1.45
N GLN A 93 -25.14 13.95 2.23
CA GLN A 93 -26.38 13.21 1.99
C GLN A 93 -27.58 14.14 1.75
N ARG A 94 -27.66 15.27 2.46
CA ARG A 94 -28.73 16.24 2.27
C ARG A 94 -28.86 16.70 0.82
N PHE A 95 -27.74 16.99 0.17
CA PHE A 95 -27.71 17.39 -1.24
C PHE A 95 -28.00 16.22 -2.16
N HIS A 96 -27.42 15.04 -1.90
CA HIS A 96 -27.64 13.81 -2.68
C HIS A 96 -29.12 13.43 -2.74
N ASP A 97 -29.79 13.48 -1.59
CA ASP A 97 -31.22 13.22 -1.44
C ASP A 97 -32.07 14.21 -2.24
N ALA A 98 -31.78 15.50 -2.09
CA ALA A 98 -32.49 16.55 -2.82
C ALA A 98 -32.29 16.42 -4.34
N TYR A 99 -31.10 16.05 -4.80
CA TYR A 99 -30.83 15.85 -6.21
C TYR A 99 -31.59 14.64 -6.75
N LEU A 100 -31.57 13.52 -6.01
CA LEU A 100 -32.32 12.32 -6.39
C LEU A 100 -33.82 12.59 -6.48
N ASP A 101 -34.39 13.31 -5.51
CA ASP A 101 -35.81 13.68 -5.54
C ASP A 101 -36.16 14.50 -6.78
N GLN A 102 -35.29 15.43 -7.19
CA GLN A 102 -35.49 16.20 -8.42
C GLN A 102 -35.34 15.36 -9.69
N ILE A 103 -34.44 14.36 -9.70
CA ILE A 103 -34.34 13.40 -10.80
C ILE A 103 -35.62 12.56 -10.89
N LEU A 104 -36.09 11.99 -9.79
CA LEU A 104 -37.25 11.10 -9.78
C LEU A 104 -38.59 11.83 -9.99
N ALA A 105 -38.67 13.12 -9.67
CA ALA A 105 -39.85 13.95 -9.93
C ALA A 105 -40.07 14.23 -11.44
N ARG A 106 -39.12 13.85 -12.30
CA ARG A 106 -39.23 14.02 -13.75
C ARG A 106 -40.31 13.11 -14.35
N GLY A 107 -41.22 13.72 -15.10
CA GLY A 107 -42.21 12.98 -15.91
C GLY A 107 -41.63 12.23 -17.12
N ASP A 108 -40.36 12.46 -17.48
CA ASP A 108 -39.69 11.90 -18.66
C ASP A 108 -38.64 10.82 -18.34
N CYS A 109 -38.46 10.41 -17.08
CA CYS A 109 -37.51 9.33 -16.73
C CYS A 109 -37.83 7.99 -17.38
N GLY A 110 -39.11 7.71 -17.67
CA GLY A 110 -39.53 6.36 -18.03
C GLY A 110 -39.21 5.38 -16.89
N ASP A 111 -38.51 4.29 -17.22
CA ASP A 111 -37.93 3.38 -16.24
C ASP A 111 -36.60 3.94 -15.70
N PRO A 112 -36.54 4.40 -14.43
CA PRO A 112 -35.32 4.97 -13.86
C PRO A 112 -34.20 3.94 -13.67
N THR A 113 -34.50 2.65 -13.81
CA THR A 113 -33.52 1.56 -13.66
C THR A 113 -32.81 1.21 -14.97
N ALA A 114 -33.30 1.73 -16.10
CA ALA A 114 -32.76 1.41 -17.41
C ALA A 114 -31.32 1.94 -17.55
N PRO A 115 -30.31 1.09 -17.83
CA PRO A 115 -28.89 1.50 -17.87
C PRO A 115 -28.55 2.62 -18.86
N ARG A 116 -29.39 2.82 -19.88
CA ARG A 116 -29.24 3.89 -20.89
C ARG A 116 -30.52 4.72 -21.02
N GLY A 117 -31.31 4.78 -19.94
CA GLY A 117 -32.54 5.56 -19.87
C GLY A 117 -32.28 7.07 -19.72
N PRO A 118 -33.32 7.92 -19.87
CA PRO A 118 -33.19 9.37 -19.78
C PRO A 118 -32.67 9.93 -18.46
N CYS A 119 -32.78 9.16 -17.36
CA CYS A 119 -32.30 9.54 -16.03
C CYS A 119 -31.01 8.83 -15.63
N ALA A 120 -30.58 7.81 -16.37
CA ALA A 120 -29.36 7.06 -16.07
C ALA A 120 -28.11 7.95 -15.98
N PRO A 121 -27.91 8.96 -16.86
CA PRO A 121 -26.78 9.87 -16.75
C PRO A 121 -26.67 10.63 -15.42
N GLU A 122 -27.78 11.21 -14.95
CA GLU A 122 -27.79 11.98 -13.70
C GLU A 122 -27.75 11.06 -12.48
N ILE A 123 -28.33 9.86 -12.55
CA ILE A 123 -28.21 8.84 -11.49
C ILE A 123 -26.75 8.40 -11.35
N ALA A 124 -26.07 8.09 -12.47
CA ALA A 124 -24.65 7.71 -12.43
C ALA A 124 -23.76 8.84 -11.91
N PHE A 125 -24.03 10.09 -12.32
CA PHE A 125 -23.36 11.28 -11.80
C PHE A 125 -23.59 11.47 -10.30
N LEU A 126 -24.83 11.28 -9.83
CA LEU A 126 -25.15 11.29 -8.40
C LEU A 126 -24.38 10.21 -7.63
N MET A 127 -24.33 8.98 -8.13
CA MET A 127 -23.55 7.92 -7.49
C MET A 127 -22.06 8.30 -7.42
N GLY A 128 -21.53 8.96 -8.44
CA GLY A 128 -20.19 9.56 -8.39
C GLY A 128 -20.02 10.56 -7.23
N MET A 129 -20.96 11.49 -7.08
CA MET A 129 -20.90 12.49 -5.99
C MET A 129 -21.01 11.86 -4.60
N ILE A 130 -21.85 10.83 -4.47
CA ILE A 130 -21.97 10.02 -3.25
C ILE A 130 -20.63 9.35 -2.92
N GLY A 131 -20.00 8.74 -3.93
CA GLY A 131 -18.76 8.02 -3.75
C GLY A 131 -17.61 8.91 -3.29
N HIS A 132 -17.54 10.13 -3.82
CA HIS A 132 -16.63 11.16 -3.35
C HIS A 132 -16.78 11.46 -1.84
N GLY A 133 -17.99 11.80 -1.38
CA GLY A 133 -18.23 12.16 0.03
C GLY A 133 -17.88 11.02 1.01
N MET A 134 -18.30 9.80 0.71
CA MET A 134 -17.91 8.63 1.51
C MET A 134 -16.39 8.36 1.45
N GLY A 135 -15.79 8.57 0.28
CA GLY A 135 -14.35 8.46 0.07
C GLY A 135 -13.56 9.38 1.00
N ASP A 136 -13.94 10.66 1.09
CA ASP A 136 -13.36 11.62 2.03
C ASP A 136 -13.45 11.15 3.47
N GLU A 137 -14.66 10.78 3.92
CA GLU A 137 -14.88 10.40 5.32
C GLU A 137 -13.94 9.28 5.76
N VAL A 138 -13.79 8.23 4.94
CA VAL A 138 -12.93 7.10 5.27
C VAL A 138 -11.45 7.41 5.06
N TRP A 139 -11.10 8.20 4.06
CA TRP A 139 -9.72 8.58 3.74
C TRP A 139 -9.12 9.43 4.86
N ASP A 140 -9.79 10.53 5.21
CA ASP A 140 -9.37 11.47 6.25
C ASP A 140 -9.34 10.83 7.63
N TRP A 141 -10.27 9.90 7.87
CA TRP A 141 -10.35 9.24 9.16
C TRP A 141 -9.42 8.04 9.31
N LEU A 142 -9.07 7.31 8.25
CA LEU A 142 -8.35 6.03 8.40
C LEU A 142 -7.04 5.97 7.62
N PHE A 143 -6.93 6.64 6.47
CA PHE A 143 -5.75 6.58 5.62
C PHE A 143 -4.75 7.70 5.93
N GLU A 144 -5.17 8.95 5.87
CA GLU A 144 -4.28 10.10 6.08
C GLU A 144 -3.52 10.10 7.42
N PRO A 145 -4.11 9.67 8.55
CA PRO A 145 -3.42 9.71 9.84
C PRO A 145 -2.20 8.78 9.92
N ASN A 146 -1.98 7.89 8.94
CA ASN A 146 -0.77 7.08 8.86
C ASN A 146 0.46 7.92 8.50
N GLY A 147 0.31 9.02 7.74
CA GLY A 147 1.38 9.96 7.42
C GLY A 147 2.07 10.50 8.69
N PRO A 148 1.35 11.19 9.60
CA PRO A 148 1.91 11.66 10.87
C PRO A 148 2.40 10.55 11.80
N ASP A 149 1.80 9.35 11.78
CA ASP A 149 2.27 8.22 12.59
C ASP A 149 3.65 7.71 12.15
N LEU A 150 3.99 7.89 10.88
CA LEU A 150 5.22 7.40 10.25
C LEU A 150 6.21 8.51 9.87
N ASP A 151 5.86 9.77 10.15
CA ASP A 151 6.56 11.00 9.74
C ASP A 151 6.79 11.07 8.22
N GLU A 152 5.76 10.72 7.45
CA GLU A 152 5.79 10.68 5.99
C GLU A 152 5.15 11.94 5.39
N TYR A 153 5.96 12.79 4.75
CA TYR A 153 5.55 14.09 4.22
C TYR A 153 6.31 14.46 2.95
N TYR A 154 5.60 14.97 1.95
CA TYR A 154 6.20 15.49 0.72
C TYR A 154 5.50 16.78 0.26
N SER A 155 6.17 17.93 0.43
CA SER A 155 5.65 19.25 0.06
C SER A 155 6.78 20.16 -0.46
N PRO A 156 7.34 19.88 -1.66
CA PRO A 156 8.40 20.69 -2.24
C PRO A 156 7.89 22.07 -2.72
N ASP A 157 8.80 23.03 -2.87
CA ASP A 157 8.48 24.38 -3.38
C ASP A 157 7.77 24.36 -4.76
N SER A 158 8.03 23.35 -5.59
CA SER A 158 7.38 23.18 -6.90
C SER A 158 5.88 22.91 -6.82
N LEU A 159 5.41 22.38 -5.68
CA LEU A 159 4.01 22.10 -5.39
C LEU A 159 3.43 23.08 -4.35
N ALA A 160 4.15 24.15 -4.01
CA ALA A 160 3.73 25.10 -3.00
C ALA A 160 2.35 25.70 -3.33
N GLY A 161 1.43 25.62 -2.36
CA GLY A 161 0.05 26.09 -2.50
C GLY A 161 -0.93 25.04 -3.06
N TYR A 162 -0.44 23.84 -3.43
CA TYR A 162 -1.26 22.70 -3.86
C TYR A 162 -1.02 21.47 -2.97
N ALA A 163 0.24 21.22 -2.59
CA ALA A 163 0.61 20.23 -1.58
C ALA A 163 0.85 20.93 -0.24
N ASN A 164 0.40 20.31 0.85
CA ASN A 164 0.74 20.72 2.20
C ASN A 164 0.71 19.53 3.18
N ASP A 165 1.12 19.75 4.43
CA ASP A 165 1.14 18.69 5.46
C ASP A 165 -0.27 18.31 5.97
N GLY A 166 -1.32 19.05 5.59
CA GLY A 166 -2.69 18.88 6.10
C GLY A 166 -3.58 17.95 5.30
N GLY A 167 -3.21 17.66 4.04
CA GLY A 167 -3.84 16.72 3.13
C GLY A 167 -2.78 16.03 2.27
N ALA A 168 -2.87 14.71 2.14
CA ALA A 168 -1.96 13.87 1.37
C ALA A 168 -2.51 13.53 -0.02
N GLU A 169 -3.65 14.10 -0.40
CA GLU A 169 -4.41 13.60 -1.54
C GLU A 169 -3.69 13.89 -2.87
N LEU A 170 -3.06 15.06 -3.04
CA LEU A 170 -2.32 15.37 -4.27
C LEU A 170 -1.16 14.41 -4.47
N GLN A 171 -0.41 14.13 -3.41
CA GLN A 171 0.73 13.22 -3.46
C GLN A 171 0.25 11.82 -3.86
N MET A 172 -0.88 11.37 -3.31
CA MET A 172 -1.47 10.08 -3.63
C MET A 172 -2.12 10.02 -5.01
N ASP A 173 -2.62 11.14 -5.53
CA ASP A 173 -3.07 11.27 -6.93
C ASP A 173 -1.91 11.07 -7.91
N LEU A 174 -0.73 11.63 -7.60
CA LEU A 174 0.46 11.40 -8.41
C LEU A 174 0.89 9.92 -8.39
N VAL A 175 0.76 9.24 -7.25
CA VAL A 175 0.97 7.78 -7.12
C VAL A 175 -0.07 7.01 -7.95
N ALA A 176 -1.34 7.36 -7.85
CA ALA A 176 -2.43 6.75 -8.61
C ALA A 176 -2.20 6.85 -10.13
N ILE A 177 -1.69 7.98 -10.60
CA ILE A 177 -1.39 8.20 -12.03
C ILE A 177 -0.13 7.44 -12.45
N ALA A 178 0.98 7.59 -11.72
CA ALA A 178 2.28 7.05 -12.11
C ALA A 178 2.31 5.52 -12.02
N ASP A 179 1.86 4.96 -10.89
CA ASP A 179 2.03 3.55 -10.56
C ASP A 179 0.81 2.71 -10.95
N HIS A 180 -0.39 3.30 -10.86
CA HIS A 180 -1.65 2.60 -11.12
C HIS A 180 -2.33 3.01 -12.44
N HIS A 181 -1.70 3.90 -13.20
CA HIS A 181 -2.15 4.35 -14.52
C HIS A 181 -3.59 4.88 -14.53
N GLN A 182 -4.00 5.53 -13.43
CA GLN A 182 -5.33 6.14 -13.36
C GLN A 182 -5.50 7.23 -14.45
N PRO A 183 -6.68 7.32 -15.06
CA PRO A 183 -6.89 8.17 -16.21
C PRO A 183 -6.80 9.66 -15.85
N THR A 184 -6.12 10.40 -16.72
CA THR A 184 -5.95 11.86 -16.66
C THR A 184 -6.69 12.58 -17.79
N THR A 185 -7.51 11.84 -18.55
CA THR A 185 -8.39 12.43 -19.57
C THR A 185 -9.40 13.37 -18.93
N GLY A 186 -9.85 14.37 -19.70
CA GLY A 186 -10.88 15.31 -19.26
C GLY A 186 -12.18 14.63 -18.86
N ILE A 187 -12.97 15.34 -18.05
CA ILE A 187 -14.23 14.86 -17.49
C ILE A 187 -15.38 15.16 -18.45
N LEU A 188 -16.44 14.35 -18.41
CA LEU A 188 -17.68 14.73 -19.08
C LEU A 188 -18.29 15.95 -18.38
N PRO A 189 -18.95 16.86 -19.12
CA PRO A 189 -19.69 17.97 -18.52
C PRO A 189 -20.71 17.48 -17.49
N PHE A 190 -20.93 18.28 -16.45
CA PHE A 190 -21.90 18.04 -15.41
C PHE A 190 -23.31 18.02 -16.03
N PRO A 191 -24.09 16.95 -15.78
CA PRO A 191 -25.40 16.85 -16.41
C PRO A 191 -26.37 17.84 -15.76
N ASN A 192 -27.01 18.65 -16.61
CA ASN A 192 -28.17 19.47 -16.25
C ASN A 192 -27.92 20.48 -15.11
N HIS A 193 -27.15 21.53 -15.42
CA HIS A 193 -26.87 22.63 -14.50
C HIS A 193 -28.13 23.22 -13.85
N ASP A 194 -29.20 23.44 -14.62
CA ASP A 194 -30.45 24.00 -14.07
C ASP A 194 -30.97 23.18 -12.87
N ARG A 195 -30.83 21.85 -12.91
CA ARG A 195 -31.23 21.01 -11.80
C ARG A 195 -30.25 21.03 -10.64
N LEU A 196 -28.94 21.02 -10.91
CA LEU A 196 -27.93 21.17 -9.86
C LEU A 196 -28.16 22.48 -9.08
N LEU A 197 -28.41 23.59 -9.80
CA LEU A 197 -28.75 24.88 -9.21
C LEU A 197 -30.07 24.85 -8.44
N ALA A 198 -31.11 24.22 -8.99
CA ALA A 198 -32.37 24.02 -8.28
C ALA A 198 -32.20 23.16 -7.02
N THR A 199 -31.26 22.21 -7.02
CA THR A 199 -30.92 21.38 -5.86
C THR A 199 -30.22 22.18 -4.78
N PHE A 200 -29.21 22.98 -5.13
CA PHE A 200 -28.57 23.91 -4.20
C PHE A 200 -29.60 24.85 -3.57
N ALA A 201 -30.48 25.44 -4.39
CA ALA A 201 -31.55 26.30 -3.88
C ALA A 201 -32.49 25.56 -2.91
N ALA A 202 -32.83 24.29 -3.19
CA ALA A 202 -33.69 23.47 -2.33
C ALA A 202 -33.06 23.16 -0.97
N VAL A 203 -31.74 23.04 -0.90
CA VAL A 203 -30.99 22.85 0.36
C VAL A 203 -30.54 24.17 1.01
N GLY A 204 -31.05 25.31 0.51
CA GLY A 204 -30.81 26.64 1.10
C GLY A 204 -29.58 27.39 0.58
N ARG A 205 -28.91 26.88 -0.46
CA ARG A 205 -27.76 27.47 -1.13
C ARG A 205 -28.17 28.23 -2.40
N GLY A 206 -28.80 29.40 -2.21
CA GLY A 206 -29.19 30.29 -3.31
C GLY A 206 -28.04 31.13 -3.89
N ASP A 207 -26.83 30.98 -3.36
CA ASP A 207 -25.61 31.68 -3.73
C ASP A 207 -24.81 30.99 -4.85
N VAL A 208 -25.20 29.78 -5.24
CA VAL A 208 -24.59 29.02 -6.34
C VAL A 208 -25.27 29.41 -7.66
N ASP A 209 -24.46 29.68 -8.70
CA ASP A 209 -24.95 30.03 -10.04
C ASP A 209 -24.24 29.24 -11.15
N ASP A 210 -24.78 29.32 -12.36
CA ASP A 210 -24.26 28.59 -13.53
C ASP A 210 -22.79 28.92 -13.84
N SER A 211 -22.33 30.12 -13.51
CA SER A 211 -20.95 30.52 -13.77
C SER A 211 -19.96 29.76 -12.89
N GLN A 212 -20.34 29.43 -11.65
CA GLN A 212 -19.54 28.61 -10.74
C GLN A 212 -19.44 27.17 -11.23
N LEU A 213 -20.53 26.57 -11.72
CA LEU A 213 -20.52 25.21 -12.27
C LEU A 213 -19.61 25.12 -13.51
N ASN A 214 -19.77 26.03 -14.47
CA ASN A 214 -18.91 26.11 -15.65
C ASN A 214 -17.42 26.33 -15.28
N LEU A 215 -17.15 27.13 -14.25
CA LEU A 215 -15.78 27.35 -13.77
C LEU A 215 -15.19 26.06 -13.17
N GLY A 216 -15.98 25.31 -12.40
CA GLY A 216 -15.59 24.03 -11.83
C GLY A 216 -15.19 23.02 -12.91
N GLU A 217 -16.00 22.85 -13.95
CA GLU A 217 -15.69 21.96 -15.07
C GLU A 217 -14.34 22.29 -15.74
N VAL A 218 -14.13 23.57 -16.02
CA VAL A 218 -12.90 24.05 -16.66
C VAL A 218 -11.69 23.83 -15.73
N ALA A 219 -11.85 24.12 -14.44
CA ALA A 219 -10.81 23.94 -13.44
C ALA A 219 -10.39 22.47 -13.34
N MET A 220 -11.34 21.52 -13.31
CA MET A 220 -11.02 20.09 -13.26
C MET A 220 -10.27 19.61 -14.49
N GLY A 221 -10.63 20.09 -15.69
CA GLY A 221 -9.86 19.79 -16.89
C GLY A 221 -8.40 20.25 -16.81
N VAL A 222 -8.13 21.38 -16.15
CA VAL A 222 -6.78 21.90 -15.90
C VAL A 222 -6.05 21.06 -14.85
N VAL A 223 -6.68 20.81 -13.69
CA VAL A 223 -6.10 20.01 -12.59
C VAL A 223 -5.60 18.66 -13.09
N LYS A 224 -6.46 17.90 -13.80
CA LYS A 224 -6.11 16.59 -14.37
C LYS A 224 -4.92 16.66 -15.33
N SER A 225 -4.83 17.73 -16.11
CA SER A 225 -3.72 17.93 -17.05
C SER A 225 -2.41 18.26 -16.33
N VAL A 226 -2.49 18.99 -15.21
CA VAL A 226 -1.34 19.35 -14.38
C VAL A 226 -0.81 18.14 -13.63
N GLU A 227 -1.67 17.38 -12.94
CA GLU A 227 -1.30 16.13 -12.26
C GLU A 227 -0.60 15.15 -13.19
N ALA A 228 -1.12 14.98 -14.41
CA ALA A 228 -0.51 14.11 -15.42
C ALA A 228 0.93 14.52 -15.78
N SER A 229 1.21 15.83 -15.73
CA SER A 229 2.55 16.36 -16.00
C SER A 229 3.49 16.25 -14.80
N TRP A 230 2.95 16.35 -13.58
CA TRP A 230 3.71 16.30 -12.32
C TRP A 230 4.01 14.88 -11.84
N ALA A 231 3.15 13.91 -12.15
CA ALA A 231 3.32 12.52 -11.71
C ALA A 231 4.71 11.96 -12.04
N PRO A 232 5.20 11.98 -13.31
CA PRO A 232 6.54 11.49 -13.61
C PRO A 232 7.68 12.37 -13.06
N GLU A 233 7.42 13.62 -12.68
CA GLU A 233 8.43 14.53 -12.12
C GLU A 233 8.66 14.28 -10.63
N HIS A 234 7.63 13.85 -9.90
CA HIS A 234 7.67 13.78 -8.44
C HIS A 234 7.58 12.36 -7.86
N ILE A 235 7.20 11.35 -8.65
CA ILE A 235 6.92 10.01 -8.13
C ILE A 235 8.09 9.39 -7.35
N ASP A 236 9.32 9.48 -7.87
CA ASP A 236 10.51 8.90 -7.21
C ASP A 236 10.74 9.53 -5.82
N ALA A 237 10.53 10.84 -5.69
CA ALA A 237 10.71 11.55 -4.43
C ALA A 237 9.56 11.30 -3.45
N ILE A 238 8.34 11.08 -3.96
CA ILE A 238 7.19 10.65 -3.15
C ILE A 238 7.43 9.26 -2.58
N HIS A 239 7.92 8.30 -3.37
CA HIS A 239 8.28 6.97 -2.89
C HIS A 239 9.36 7.00 -1.81
N GLU A 240 10.30 7.94 -1.89
CA GLU A 240 11.34 8.11 -0.86
C GLU A 240 10.78 8.76 0.42
N ALA A 241 9.95 9.78 0.30
CA ALA A 241 9.46 10.58 1.42
C ALA A 241 8.20 10.01 2.10
N MET A 242 7.39 9.25 1.37
CA MET A 242 6.11 8.69 1.82
C MET A 242 5.97 7.19 1.47
N PRO A 243 6.96 6.36 1.82
CA PRO A 243 7.05 4.98 1.34
C PRO A 243 5.91 4.08 1.81
N TRP A 244 5.34 4.31 3.00
CA TRP A 244 4.19 3.54 3.45
C TRP A 244 2.93 4.02 2.74
N MET A 245 2.68 5.32 2.68
CA MET A 245 1.44 5.85 2.06
C MET A 245 1.37 5.46 0.58
N SER A 246 2.46 5.66 -0.18
CA SER A 246 2.48 5.29 -1.60
C SER A 246 2.33 3.78 -1.81
N HIS A 247 2.91 2.96 -0.94
CA HIS A 247 2.83 1.50 -1.06
C HIS A 247 1.45 0.94 -0.64
N ASN A 248 0.77 1.58 0.31
CA ASN A 248 -0.49 1.10 0.88
C ASN A 248 -1.72 1.88 0.40
N LEU A 249 -1.59 2.75 -0.61
CA LEU A 249 -2.69 3.52 -1.21
C LEU A 249 -3.94 2.67 -1.51
N VAL A 250 -3.73 1.44 -1.99
CA VAL A 250 -4.81 0.54 -2.41
C VAL A 250 -5.37 -0.26 -1.24
N ASP A 251 -4.50 -1.00 -0.55
CA ASP A 251 -4.88 -2.05 0.40
C ASP A 251 -4.89 -1.56 1.86
N GLY A 252 -4.39 -0.35 2.12
CA GLY A 252 -4.35 0.25 3.46
C GLY A 252 -5.74 0.59 4.01
N PRO A 253 -5.89 0.71 5.34
CA PRO A 253 -7.13 1.21 5.95
C PRO A 253 -7.50 2.59 5.41
N GLY A 254 -8.76 2.78 5.01
CA GLY A 254 -9.22 4.02 4.35
C GLY A 254 -8.72 4.22 2.92
N GLY A 255 -7.84 3.35 2.42
CA GLY A 255 -7.34 3.38 1.04
C GLY A 255 -8.42 2.96 0.03
N VAL A 256 -8.01 2.83 -1.23
CA VAL A 256 -8.94 2.66 -2.38
C VAL A 256 -9.93 1.53 -2.17
N HIS A 257 -9.46 0.34 -1.77
CA HIS A 257 -10.34 -0.82 -1.61
C HIS A 257 -11.27 -0.71 -0.41
N PHE A 258 -10.84 -0.04 0.66
CA PHE A 258 -11.69 0.22 1.82
C PHE A 258 -12.83 1.18 1.45
N ALA A 259 -12.48 2.31 0.82
CA ALA A 259 -13.44 3.30 0.34
C ALA A 259 -14.40 2.70 -0.67
N ALA A 260 -13.91 1.96 -1.66
CA ALA A 260 -14.75 1.32 -2.67
C ALA A 260 -15.80 0.37 -2.07
N THR A 261 -15.48 -0.35 -0.99
CA THR A 261 -16.45 -1.19 -0.27
C THR A 261 -17.47 -0.36 0.51
N ALA A 262 -17.04 0.74 1.14
CA ALA A 262 -17.94 1.65 1.83
C ALA A 262 -18.95 2.29 0.85
N ILE A 263 -18.44 2.83 -0.25
CA ILE A 263 -19.18 3.48 -1.35
C ILE A 263 -20.20 2.52 -1.98
N ALA A 264 -19.78 1.30 -2.32
CA ALA A 264 -20.69 0.32 -2.92
C ALA A 264 -21.88 0.00 -1.97
N GLY A 265 -21.63 -0.07 -0.66
CA GLY A 265 -22.69 -0.27 0.33
C GLY A 265 -23.71 0.87 0.34
N GLU A 266 -23.24 2.11 0.23
CA GLU A 266 -24.12 3.28 0.17
C GLU A 266 -24.90 3.36 -1.16
N TRP A 267 -24.25 3.05 -2.28
CA TRP A 267 -24.91 2.97 -3.58
C TRP A 267 -26.05 1.97 -3.59
N GLU A 268 -25.91 0.82 -2.93
CA GLU A 268 -26.99 -0.16 -2.79
C GLU A 268 -28.19 0.41 -2.00
N ALA A 269 -27.93 1.20 -0.95
CA ALA A 269 -28.99 1.88 -0.23
C ALA A 269 -29.68 2.95 -1.09
N MET A 270 -28.91 3.81 -1.76
CA MET A 270 -29.44 4.84 -2.64
C MET A 270 -30.16 4.26 -3.85
N TRP A 271 -29.73 3.10 -4.35
CA TRP A 271 -30.45 2.36 -5.39
C TRP A 271 -31.80 1.86 -4.89
N GLY A 272 -31.88 1.35 -3.66
CA GLY A 272 -33.17 1.02 -3.05
C GLY A 272 -34.12 2.22 -3.01
N ARG A 273 -33.61 3.44 -2.79
CA ARG A 273 -34.42 4.67 -2.89
C ARG A 273 -34.89 4.95 -4.31
N VAL A 274 -34.05 4.76 -5.34
CA VAL A 274 -34.46 4.84 -6.76
C VAL A 274 -35.65 3.90 -7.03
N LEU A 275 -35.66 2.72 -6.42
CA LEU A 275 -36.72 1.72 -6.53
C LEU A 275 -37.95 2.00 -5.64
N GLY A 276 -37.91 3.01 -4.77
CA GLY A 276 -38.95 3.28 -3.77
C GLY A 276 -39.01 2.27 -2.62
N ALA A 277 -37.95 1.49 -2.43
CA ALA A 277 -37.81 0.45 -1.41
C ALA A 277 -36.39 0.45 -0.81
N GLN A 278 -36.01 1.58 -0.21
CA GLN A 278 -34.68 1.76 0.38
C GLN A 278 -34.47 0.75 1.53
N PRO A 279 -33.37 -0.04 1.52
CA PRO A 279 -33.12 -1.04 2.55
C PRO A 279 -32.89 -0.41 3.94
N GLN A 280 -32.93 -1.27 4.95
CA GLN A 280 -32.48 -0.90 6.30
C GLN A 280 -31.00 -0.53 6.25
N THR A 281 -30.64 0.56 6.92
CA THR A 281 -29.23 0.99 7.05
C THR A 281 -28.42 -0.09 7.76
N SER A 282 -27.25 -0.39 7.24
CA SER A 282 -26.35 -1.44 7.73
C SER A 282 -24.91 -0.93 7.75
N VAL A 283 -24.00 -1.72 8.31
CA VAL A 283 -22.56 -1.46 8.24
C VAL A 283 -22.00 -2.10 6.97
N SER A 284 -21.31 -1.31 6.14
CA SER A 284 -20.67 -1.78 4.90
C SER A 284 -19.26 -2.32 5.15
N ILE A 285 -18.47 -1.63 5.98
CA ILE A 285 -17.11 -2.01 6.35
C ILE A 285 -16.72 -1.44 7.72
N THR A 286 -15.82 -2.13 8.42
CA THR A 286 -15.33 -1.73 9.75
C THR A 286 -13.82 -1.59 9.78
N TYR A 287 -13.35 -0.72 10.68
CA TYR A 287 -11.97 -0.69 11.13
C TYR A 287 -11.93 -0.80 12.66
N PRO A 288 -11.01 -1.59 13.26
CA PRO A 288 -10.20 -2.61 12.62
C PRO A 288 -11.05 -3.63 11.86
N ALA A 289 -10.48 -4.30 10.86
CA ALA A 289 -11.19 -5.35 10.14
C ALA A 289 -11.55 -6.51 11.09
N ASP A 290 -12.62 -7.25 10.78
CA ASP A 290 -12.99 -8.43 11.56
C ASP A 290 -11.87 -9.48 11.56
N GLY A 291 -11.48 -9.94 12.75
CA GLY A 291 -10.35 -10.83 12.96
C GLY A 291 -8.98 -10.17 12.89
N GLN A 292 -8.88 -8.84 12.71
CA GLN A 292 -7.59 -8.14 12.64
C GLN A 292 -6.81 -8.31 13.95
N ARG A 293 -5.52 -8.60 13.83
CA ARG A 293 -4.60 -8.80 14.96
C ARG A 293 -3.55 -7.71 14.99
N ARG A 294 -2.71 -7.73 16.03
CA ARG A 294 -1.49 -6.90 16.12
C ARG A 294 -1.79 -5.40 16.11
N LEU A 295 -2.88 -5.01 16.76
CA LEU A 295 -3.16 -3.60 17.04
C LEU A 295 -2.36 -3.14 18.27
N PRO A 296 -1.97 -1.86 18.33
CA PRO A 296 -1.31 -1.29 19.51
C PRO A 296 -2.07 -1.56 20.81
N THR A 297 -1.36 -1.84 21.90
CA THR A 297 -1.98 -1.88 23.24
C THR A 297 -2.25 -0.48 23.79
N THR A 298 -1.44 0.50 23.40
CA THR A 298 -1.50 1.87 23.90
C THR A 298 -1.87 2.88 22.83
N GLY A 299 -2.32 4.07 23.24
CA GLY A 299 -2.59 5.19 22.34
C GLY A 299 -4.07 5.35 21.97
N TRP A 300 -4.95 4.53 22.57
CA TRP A 300 -6.39 4.59 22.37
C TRP A 300 -7.02 5.84 22.99
N ASN A 301 -6.54 6.26 24.16
CA ASN A 301 -7.03 7.47 24.83
C ASN A 301 -6.25 8.72 24.38
N ARG A 302 -6.39 9.10 23.10
CA ARG A 302 -5.80 10.32 22.52
C ARG A 302 -6.84 11.20 21.83
N ASN A 303 -6.49 12.46 21.60
CA ASN A 303 -7.24 13.32 20.69
C ASN A 303 -7.10 12.81 19.26
N MET A 304 -8.24 12.60 18.60
CA MET A 304 -8.33 12.13 17.22
C MET A 304 -8.88 13.25 16.37
N GLU A 305 -8.16 13.56 15.30
CA GLU A 305 -8.51 14.57 14.28
C GLU A 305 -8.32 13.93 12.90
N ALA A 306 -9.08 14.41 11.92
CA ALA A 306 -8.96 13.96 10.53
C ALA A 306 -7.76 14.59 9.81
N GLY A 307 -7.32 13.90 8.77
CA GLY A 307 -6.28 14.35 7.86
C GLY A 307 -4.86 14.06 8.35
N SER A 308 -3.88 14.62 7.62
CA SER A 308 -2.46 14.27 7.72
C SER A 308 -1.59 15.28 8.48
N SER A 309 -2.19 16.38 8.96
CA SER A 309 -1.47 17.42 9.73
C SER A 309 -0.65 16.83 10.87
N ARG A 310 0.55 17.37 11.09
CA ARG A 310 1.45 16.94 12.18
C ARG A 310 0.71 16.89 13.52
N GLY A 311 0.78 15.75 14.19
CA GLY A 311 0.10 15.48 15.45
C GLY A 311 -1.29 14.85 15.32
N ARG A 312 -1.86 14.74 14.12
CA ARG A 312 -3.19 14.13 13.86
C ARG A 312 -3.16 12.62 13.62
N GLY A 313 -2.07 11.95 13.98
CA GLY A 313 -1.94 10.49 13.84
C GLY A 313 -2.91 9.68 14.70
N GLY A 314 -2.58 8.40 14.91
CA GLY A 314 -3.40 7.43 15.62
C GLY A 314 -4.28 6.61 14.70
N ALA A 315 -3.86 6.39 13.44
CA ALA A 315 -4.59 5.57 12.47
C ALA A 315 -4.88 4.17 13.02
N ARG A 316 -3.84 3.53 13.58
CA ARG A 316 -3.90 2.16 14.13
C ARG A 316 -4.72 2.01 15.41
N THR A 317 -5.18 3.12 15.98
CA THR A 317 -5.94 3.18 17.24
C THR A 317 -7.34 3.74 17.04
N ARG A 318 -7.90 3.63 15.82
CA ARG A 318 -9.28 4.01 15.51
C ARG A 318 -10.19 2.79 15.50
N ILE A 319 -11.43 2.96 15.96
CA ILE A 319 -12.49 1.96 15.84
C ILE A 319 -13.65 2.66 15.15
N ALA A 320 -13.98 2.23 13.94
CA ALA A 320 -14.93 2.89 13.05
C ALA A 320 -15.78 1.89 12.26
N ALA A 321 -16.96 2.34 11.83
CA ALA A 321 -17.87 1.59 10.96
C ALA A 321 -18.51 2.56 9.96
N ALA A 322 -18.45 2.23 8.67
CA ALA A 322 -19.12 2.98 7.62
C ALA A 322 -20.57 2.47 7.48
N LEU A 323 -21.53 3.38 7.55
CA LEU A 323 -22.95 3.08 7.39
C LEU A 323 -23.35 3.18 5.91
N THR A 324 -24.30 2.35 5.47
CA THR A 324 -24.84 2.41 4.11
C THR A 324 -25.79 3.59 3.88
N TYR A 325 -26.11 4.35 4.93
CA TYR A 325 -26.89 5.58 4.81
C TYR A 325 -26.61 6.50 5.99
N ALA A 326 -26.76 7.80 5.76
CA ALA A 326 -26.33 8.82 6.69
C ALA A 326 -27.03 8.76 8.06
N ARG A 327 -26.32 9.29 9.05
CA ARG A 327 -26.87 9.74 10.32
C ARG A 327 -27.86 10.89 10.11
N PRO A 328 -28.75 11.17 11.08
CA PRO A 328 -29.58 12.38 11.03
C PRO A 328 -28.76 13.64 10.76
N TYR A 329 -29.33 14.62 10.05
CA TYR A 329 -28.68 15.89 9.70
C TYR A 329 -29.68 17.05 9.71
N THR A 330 -29.18 18.28 9.58
CA THR A 330 -30.04 19.47 9.56
C THR A 330 -30.95 19.45 8.33
N GLY A 331 -32.26 19.19 8.56
CA GLY A 331 -33.27 19.03 7.51
C GLY A 331 -34.06 17.72 7.60
N SER A 332 -33.41 16.63 8.03
CA SER A 332 -34.08 15.37 8.39
C SER A 332 -34.43 15.32 9.88
N ALA A 333 -33.64 16.01 10.71
CA ALA A 333 -33.87 16.20 12.13
C ALA A 333 -33.66 17.67 12.55
N GLY A 334 -33.89 17.96 13.83
CA GLY A 334 -33.59 19.26 14.46
C GLY A 334 -32.09 19.48 14.65
N THR A 335 -31.67 19.97 15.83
CA THR A 335 -30.24 20.00 16.16
C THR A 335 -29.70 18.58 16.28
N VAL A 336 -28.65 18.25 15.52
CA VAL A 336 -28.03 16.93 15.55
C VAL A 336 -26.75 16.96 16.39
N SER A 337 -26.67 16.04 17.35
CA SER A 337 -25.48 15.88 18.19
C SER A 337 -24.43 15.05 17.48
N THR A 338 -23.18 15.50 17.50
CA THR A 338 -22.03 14.70 17.09
C THR A 338 -21.88 13.43 17.92
N ALA A 339 -22.15 13.48 19.23
CA ALA A 339 -22.18 12.29 20.07
C ALA A 339 -23.39 11.41 19.73
N LEU A 340 -23.18 10.10 19.61
CA LEU A 340 -24.24 9.14 19.32
C LEU A 340 -25.10 8.88 20.57
N PRO A 341 -26.36 8.43 20.39
CA PRO A 341 -27.19 7.99 21.51
C PRO A 341 -26.51 6.91 22.37
N ALA A 342 -26.89 6.88 23.65
CA ALA A 342 -26.35 5.91 24.59
C ALA A 342 -26.65 4.46 24.13
N GLY A 343 -25.62 3.62 24.12
CA GLY A 343 -25.73 2.23 23.69
C GLY A 343 -25.81 2.01 22.18
N SER A 344 -25.65 3.05 21.35
CA SER A 344 -25.56 2.90 19.88
C SER A 344 -24.35 2.10 19.43
N MET A 345 -23.25 2.15 20.19
CA MET A 345 -22.09 1.28 19.98
C MET A 345 -21.67 0.61 21.29
N THR A 346 -21.00 -0.55 21.18
CA THR A 346 -20.49 -1.34 22.29
C THR A 346 -19.03 -1.73 22.06
N LEU A 347 -18.25 -1.84 23.14
CA LEU A 347 -16.94 -2.48 23.15
C LEU A 347 -16.81 -3.35 24.40
N VAL A 348 -16.51 -4.63 24.23
CA VAL A 348 -16.32 -5.59 25.31
C VAL A 348 -15.04 -6.38 25.10
N GLU A 349 -14.40 -6.79 26.17
CA GLU A 349 -13.41 -7.87 26.11
C GLU A 349 -14.15 -9.18 25.79
N ARG A 350 -13.73 -9.87 24.73
CA ARG A 350 -14.54 -10.90 24.07
C ARG A 350 -14.83 -12.10 24.99
N ASP A 351 -13.85 -12.52 25.78
CA ASP A 351 -13.90 -13.78 26.50
C ASP A 351 -14.54 -13.60 27.89
N SER A 352 -14.27 -12.49 28.60
CA SER A 352 -14.98 -12.17 29.86
C SER A 352 -16.38 -11.57 29.65
N GLY A 353 -16.58 -10.86 28.53
CA GLY A 353 -17.75 -10.00 28.33
C GLY A 353 -17.69 -8.67 29.10
N ASP A 354 -16.57 -8.36 29.75
CA ASP A 354 -16.41 -7.13 30.51
C ASP A 354 -16.46 -5.90 29.58
N PRO A 355 -17.28 -4.88 29.90
CA PRO A 355 -17.38 -3.68 29.08
C PRO A 355 -16.11 -2.84 29.19
N VAL A 356 -15.63 -2.36 28.05
CA VAL A 356 -14.54 -1.37 28.00
C VAL A 356 -15.15 0.03 28.08
N PRO A 357 -14.76 0.85 29.07
CA PRO A 357 -15.31 2.20 29.20
C PRO A 357 -14.88 3.05 28.00
N PHE A 358 -15.82 3.84 27.47
CA PHE A 358 -15.52 4.80 26.42
C PHE A 358 -14.91 6.08 26.97
N ARG A 359 -14.14 6.74 26.10
CA ARG A 359 -13.68 8.09 26.33
C ARG A 359 -14.88 9.05 26.39
N SER A 360 -14.80 10.09 27.23
CA SER A 360 -15.86 11.11 27.30
C SER A 360 -16.13 11.72 25.92
N GLY A 361 -17.40 11.84 25.54
CA GLY A 361 -17.84 12.35 24.24
C GLY A 361 -17.89 11.30 23.12
N TRP A 362 -17.64 10.02 23.44
CA TRP A 362 -17.75 8.90 22.50
C TRP A 362 -18.83 7.91 22.94
N PRO A 363 -19.42 7.13 22.00
CA PRO A 363 -19.18 7.13 20.55
C PRO A 363 -19.75 8.37 19.85
N ARG A 364 -19.26 8.67 18.63
CA ARG A 364 -19.65 9.87 17.86
C ARG A 364 -19.65 9.62 16.34
N SER A 365 -20.28 10.51 15.58
CA SER A 365 -20.04 10.62 14.15
C SER A 365 -18.63 11.21 13.90
N VAL A 366 -17.97 10.75 12.84
CA VAL A 366 -16.60 11.11 12.45
C VAL A 366 -16.54 11.18 10.92
N PRO A 367 -15.60 11.92 10.32
CA PRO A 367 -14.58 12.73 10.97
C PRO A 367 -14.99 14.16 11.36
N TYR A 368 -16.03 14.74 10.78
CA TYR A 368 -16.32 16.18 10.76
C TYR A 368 -17.50 16.61 11.67
N GLY A 369 -18.54 15.79 11.78
CA GLY A 369 -19.79 16.01 12.51
C GLY A 369 -21.06 15.88 11.63
N PRO A 370 -22.25 15.63 12.23
CA PRO A 370 -23.43 15.17 11.51
C PRO A 370 -24.27 16.28 10.86
N ASP A 371 -23.81 17.54 10.85
CA ASP A 371 -24.66 18.67 10.50
C ASP A 371 -25.21 18.61 9.06
N ALA A 372 -24.51 17.91 8.14
CA ALA A 372 -24.90 17.77 6.74
C ALA A 372 -25.21 16.32 6.27
N GLY A 373 -24.80 15.31 7.05
CA GLY A 373 -25.20 13.91 6.84
C GLY A 373 -24.02 12.97 6.62
N GLU A 374 -23.32 12.66 7.72
CA GLU A 374 -22.18 11.72 7.76
C GLU A 374 -22.61 10.25 7.86
N HIS A 375 -21.72 9.38 7.41
CA HIS A 375 -21.95 7.94 7.36
C HIS A 375 -20.97 7.16 8.22
N LEU A 376 -19.79 7.70 8.47
CA LEU A 376 -18.78 7.09 9.30
C LEU A 376 -19.05 7.40 10.78
N ILE A 377 -19.07 6.34 11.59
CA ILE A 377 -19.20 6.44 13.04
C ILE A 377 -17.98 5.82 13.71
N GLY A 378 -17.62 6.33 14.89
CA GLY A 378 -16.49 5.81 15.64
C GLY A 378 -16.74 5.70 17.13
N LEU A 379 -15.94 4.85 17.77
CA LEU A 379 -15.82 4.74 19.22
C LEU A 379 -14.34 4.83 19.62
N GLN A 380 -14.09 5.32 20.84
CA GLN A 380 -12.73 5.38 21.39
C GLN A 380 -12.72 4.84 22.82
N PRO A 381 -11.86 3.85 23.13
CA PRO A 381 -11.64 3.41 24.50
C PRO A 381 -11.15 4.58 25.38
N GLY A 382 -11.64 4.65 26.61
CA GLY A 382 -11.17 5.61 27.62
C GLY A 382 -9.86 5.19 28.30
N VAL A 383 -9.37 4.00 28.01
CA VAL A 383 -8.18 3.37 28.58
C VAL A 383 -7.39 2.64 27.49
N ASP A 384 -6.13 2.38 27.74
CA ASP A 384 -5.34 1.47 26.92
C ASP A 384 -5.87 0.03 27.07
N LEU A 385 -5.68 -0.77 26.01
CA LEU A 385 -6.19 -2.13 25.92
C LEU A 385 -5.14 -3.13 26.39
N ALA A 386 -5.59 -4.26 26.94
CA ALA A 386 -4.72 -5.31 27.45
C ALA A 386 -3.97 -5.99 26.30
N PRO A 387 -2.72 -6.45 26.52
CA PRO A 387 -1.94 -7.15 25.50
C PRO A 387 -2.58 -8.49 25.11
N CYS A 388 -2.42 -8.88 23.85
CA CYS A 388 -2.85 -10.17 23.31
C CYS A 388 -4.31 -10.53 23.58
N THR A 389 -5.17 -9.53 23.67
CA THR A 389 -6.55 -9.66 24.13
C THR A 389 -7.52 -9.39 22.98
N TRP A 390 -8.56 -10.22 22.89
CA TRP A 390 -9.63 -10.07 21.91
C TRP A 390 -10.70 -9.13 22.42
N TYR A 391 -11.12 -8.21 21.56
CA TYR A 391 -12.21 -7.29 21.81
C TYR A 391 -13.28 -7.48 20.75
N ARG A 392 -14.54 -7.27 21.14
CA ARG A 392 -15.68 -7.23 20.24
C ARG A 392 -16.28 -5.83 20.26
N ALA A 393 -16.24 -5.17 19.10
CA ALA A 393 -16.95 -3.93 18.86
C ALA A 393 -18.32 -4.23 18.22
N GLY A 394 -19.26 -3.30 18.37
CA GLY A 394 -20.58 -3.47 17.77
C GLY A 394 -21.35 -2.18 17.58
N VAL A 395 -22.25 -2.20 16.60
CA VAL A 395 -23.32 -1.23 16.33
C VAL A 395 -24.64 -1.88 16.72
N THR A 396 -25.48 -1.15 17.44
CA THR A 396 -26.77 -1.67 17.92
C THR A 396 -27.95 -0.97 17.24
N SER A 397 -29.15 -1.53 17.40
CA SER A 397 -30.40 -0.92 16.94
C SER A 397 -30.80 0.36 17.70
N ASN A 398 -30.05 0.78 18.73
CA ASN A 398 -30.24 2.10 19.35
C ASN A 398 -29.74 3.23 18.45
N LEU A 399 -28.90 2.91 17.46
CA LEU A 399 -28.52 3.86 16.42
C LEU A 399 -29.64 3.94 15.38
N VAL A 400 -30.01 5.15 14.98
CA VAL A 400 -30.98 5.43 13.91
C VAL A 400 -30.31 6.10 12.72
N ASP A 401 -30.86 5.99 11.53
CA ASP A 401 -30.41 6.72 10.36
C ASP A 401 -31.16 8.05 10.18
N ALA A 402 -30.91 8.76 9.08
CA ALA A 402 -31.57 10.02 8.76
C ALA A 402 -33.10 9.93 8.57
N ARG A 403 -33.67 8.72 8.44
CA ARG A 403 -35.11 8.48 8.36
C ARG A 403 -35.74 8.19 9.73
N ASP A 404 -34.95 8.29 10.79
CA ASP A 404 -35.32 7.86 12.16
C ASP A 404 -35.57 6.35 12.25
N GLU A 405 -35.01 5.56 11.33
CA GLU A 405 -35.14 4.10 11.30
C GLU A 405 -33.93 3.42 11.98
N PRO A 406 -34.12 2.32 12.73
CA PRO A 406 -33.02 1.63 13.39
C PRO A 406 -32.00 1.06 12.41
N VAL A 407 -30.71 1.26 12.69
CA VAL A 407 -29.60 0.60 11.98
C VAL A 407 -29.55 -0.89 12.32
N ALA A 408 -29.28 -1.72 11.32
CA ALA A 408 -29.11 -3.15 11.48
C ALA A 408 -27.93 -3.45 12.43
N PRO A 409 -28.12 -4.26 13.49
CA PRO A 409 -27.04 -4.60 14.40
C PRO A 409 -25.88 -5.31 13.69
N HIS A 410 -24.66 -4.96 14.08
CA HIS A 410 -23.43 -5.51 13.50
C HIS A 410 -22.35 -5.62 14.57
N THR A 411 -21.52 -6.67 14.52
CA THR A 411 -20.39 -6.86 15.46
C THR A 411 -19.18 -7.39 14.72
N TRP A 412 -18.00 -6.96 15.15
CA TRP A 412 -16.72 -7.45 14.66
C TRP A 412 -15.72 -7.57 15.80
N GLU A 413 -14.71 -8.42 15.62
CA GLU A 413 -13.69 -8.71 16.60
C GLU A 413 -12.30 -8.29 16.13
N PHE A 414 -11.46 -7.84 17.07
CA PHE A 414 -10.06 -7.56 16.79
C PHE A 414 -9.19 -7.89 18.00
N ARG A 415 -7.88 -8.00 17.79
CA ARG A 415 -6.90 -8.35 18.81
C ARG A 415 -5.77 -7.35 18.90
N THR A 416 -5.46 -6.93 20.12
CA THR A 416 -4.21 -6.23 20.42
C THR A 416 -3.00 -7.15 20.29
N GLY A 417 -1.84 -6.57 19.97
CA GLY A 417 -0.55 -7.25 20.00
C GLY A 417 0.01 -7.37 21.42
N ALA A 418 1.28 -7.77 21.53
CA ALA A 418 1.93 -8.00 22.81
C ALA A 418 2.39 -6.71 23.50
N ASP A 419 2.50 -5.58 22.77
CA ASP A 419 3.06 -4.32 23.26
C ASP A 419 2.47 -3.07 22.58
N ALA A 420 3.10 -1.92 22.81
CA ALA A 420 2.68 -0.61 22.30
C ALA A 420 2.73 -0.51 20.77
N ASP A 421 3.64 -1.25 20.12
CA ASP A 421 3.80 -1.24 18.66
C ASP A 421 2.86 -2.25 17.97
N GLY A 422 2.19 -3.08 18.78
CA GLY A 422 1.33 -4.16 18.31
C GLY A 422 2.16 -5.35 17.83
N SER A 423 3.28 -5.68 18.48
CA SER A 423 4.08 -6.84 18.12
C SER A 423 3.29 -8.15 18.24
N ARG A 424 3.80 -9.20 17.59
CA ARG A 424 3.12 -10.49 17.47
C ARG A 424 2.95 -11.16 18.85
N CYS A 425 1.74 -11.63 19.15
CA CYS A 425 1.53 -12.48 20.33
C CYS A 425 2.11 -13.89 20.14
N PRO A 426 2.53 -14.59 21.22
CA PRO A 426 3.12 -15.93 21.11
C PRO A 426 2.27 -16.96 20.35
N ASP A 427 0.94 -16.83 20.45
CA ASP A 427 -0.06 -17.70 19.82
C ASP A 427 -0.63 -17.14 18.51
N ASP A 428 -0.19 -15.96 18.06
CA ASP A 428 -0.58 -15.47 16.74
C ASP A 428 0.11 -16.29 15.64
N PRO A 429 -0.61 -16.59 14.54
CA PRO A 429 0.04 -17.17 13.38
C PRO A 429 1.06 -16.19 12.79
N TYR A 430 2.12 -16.75 12.24
CA TYR A 430 3.05 -16.01 11.41
C TYR A 430 2.37 -15.63 10.08
N THR A 431 2.69 -14.44 9.58
CA THR A 431 2.29 -14.04 8.23
C THR A 431 3.06 -14.86 7.17
N ALA A 432 2.63 -14.80 5.92
CA ALA A 432 3.32 -15.48 4.83
C ALA A 432 4.78 -15.03 4.69
N ASP A 433 5.05 -13.74 4.90
CA ASP A 433 6.40 -13.17 4.86
C ASP A 433 7.24 -13.58 6.07
N GLU A 434 6.64 -13.67 7.26
CA GLU A 434 7.32 -14.16 8.45
C GLU A 434 7.68 -15.64 8.33
N ASN A 435 6.79 -16.48 7.78
CA ASN A 435 7.09 -17.87 7.48
C ASN A 435 8.25 -18.01 6.50
N PHE A 436 8.23 -17.22 5.42
CA PHE A 436 9.33 -17.13 4.48
C PHE A 436 10.64 -16.75 5.16
N ALA A 437 10.64 -15.69 5.98
CA ALA A 437 11.81 -15.19 6.66
C ALA A 437 12.35 -16.18 7.70
N ARG A 438 11.47 -16.80 8.50
CA ARG A 438 11.84 -17.87 9.45
C ARG A 438 12.59 -18.99 8.74
N LYS A 439 12.04 -19.48 7.62
CA LYS A 439 12.67 -20.56 6.86
C LYS A 439 13.98 -20.12 6.22
N ALA A 440 14.02 -18.95 5.60
CA ALA A 440 15.22 -18.41 4.96
C ALA A 440 16.35 -18.15 5.97
N THR A 441 16.05 -17.56 7.13
CA THR A 441 17.00 -17.34 8.21
C THR A 441 17.51 -18.66 8.78
N SER A 442 16.64 -19.64 9.01
CA SER A 442 17.06 -20.98 9.44
C SER A 442 17.97 -21.65 8.42
N ASP A 443 17.58 -21.63 7.14
CA ASP A 443 18.32 -22.29 6.08
C ASP A 443 19.65 -21.61 5.77
N LEU A 444 19.78 -20.29 5.96
CA LEU A 444 21.00 -19.54 5.66
C LEU A 444 21.91 -19.37 6.87
N LEU A 445 21.36 -19.01 8.03
CA LEU A 445 22.12 -18.68 9.25
C LEU A 445 22.18 -19.81 10.27
N GLY A 446 21.40 -20.88 10.10
CA GLY A 446 21.40 -22.03 11.01
C GLY A 446 20.74 -21.77 12.37
N ARG A 447 19.92 -20.71 12.47
CA ARG A 447 19.15 -20.33 13.68
C ARG A 447 17.76 -19.82 13.30
N PRO A 448 16.77 -19.85 14.20
CA PRO A 448 15.49 -19.20 13.95
C PRO A 448 15.64 -17.67 13.85
N ALA A 449 14.76 -17.04 13.07
CA ALA A 449 14.55 -15.59 13.13
C ALA A 449 13.94 -15.22 14.49
N THR A 450 14.37 -14.10 15.04
CA THR A 450 13.81 -13.50 16.27
C THR A 450 12.54 -12.73 15.96
N ASP A 451 11.66 -12.52 16.95
CA ASP A 451 10.44 -11.73 16.76
C ASP A 451 10.75 -10.27 16.35
N ASP A 452 11.87 -9.70 16.80
CA ASP A 452 12.35 -8.37 16.37
C ASP A 452 12.75 -8.33 14.89
N GLU A 453 13.44 -9.37 14.39
CA GLU A 453 13.79 -9.49 12.97
C GLU A 453 12.53 -9.64 12.08
N LEU A 454 11.52 -10.36 12.58
CA LEU A 454 10.24 -10.53 11.90
C LEU A 454 9.43 -9.23 11.89
N ALA A 455 9.40 -8.50 13.01
CA ALA A 455 8.76 -7.19 13.11
C ALA A 455 9.44 -6.17 12.19
N ALA A 456 10.77 -6.13 12.16
CA ALA A 456 11.55 -5.26 11.28
C ALA A 456 11.28 -5.56 9.79
N LEU A 457 11.15 -6.84 9.43
CA LEU A 457 10.73 -7.23 8.08
C LEU A 457 9.32 -6.74 7.78
N GLY A 458 8.35 -6.94 8.68
CA GLY A 458 6.97 -6.48 8.48
C GLY A 458 6.90 -4.97 8.25
N TYR A 459 7.64 -4.20 9.04
CA TYR A 459 7.76 -2.75 8.87
C TYR A 459 8.39 -2.36 7.53
N ALA A 460 9.48 -3.03 7.12
CA ALA A 460 10.13 -2.78 5.85
C ALA A 460 9.26 -3.19 4.65
N ALA A 461 8.52 -4.30 4.77
CA ALA A 461 7.61 -4.81 3.75
C ALA A 461 6.43 -3.86 3.55
N ALA A 462 5.86 -3.31 4.63
CA ALA A 462 4.83 -2.28 4.57
C ALA A 462 5.31 -0.98 3.89
N ARG A 463 6.61 -0.84 3.61
CA ARG A 463 7.23 0.27 2.87
C ARG A 463 7.86 -0.17 1.54
N GLY A 464 7.39 -1.28 0.97
CA GLY A 464 7.79 -1.75 -0.35
C GLY A 464 9.06 -2.63 -0.38
N THR A 465 9.63 -3.02 0.76
CA THR A 465 10.75 -3.97 0.76
C THR A 465 10.28 -5.34 0.28
N THR A 466 10.79 -5.78 -0.86
CA THR A 466 10.45 -7.09 -1.41
C THR A 466 11.24 -8.21 -0.73
N ARG A 467 10.70 -9.44 -0.77
CA ARG A 467 11.46 -10.65 -0.39
C ARG A 467 12.79 -10.79 -1.13
N ALA A 468 12.85 -10.32 -2.38
CA ALA A 468 14.07 -10.37 -3.17
C ALA A 468 15.15 -9.42 -2.65
N THR A 469 14.77 -8.20 -2.25
CA THR A 469 15.65 -7.24 -1.59
C THR A 469 16.11 -7.79 -0.24
N TRP A 470 15.17 -8.19 0.61
CA TRP A 470 15.46 -8.73 1.94
C TRP A 470 16.37 -9.97 1.90
N THR A 471 16.12 -10.92 0.99
CA THR A 471 16.98 -12.11 0.82
C THR A 471 18.40 -11.72 0.40
N THR A 472 18.55 -10.66 -0.39
CA THR A 472 19.85 -10.15 -0.80
C THR A 472 20.60 -9.56 0.39
N ASP A 473 19.90 -8.81 1.25
CA ASP A 473 20.47 -8.24 2.46
C ASP A 473 20.88 -9.32 3.46
N LEU A 474 20.08 -10.37 3.62
CA LEU A 474 20.40 -11.51 4.47
C LEU A 474 21.64 -12.27 3.99
N LEU A 475 21.73 -12.60 2.70
CA LEU A 475 22.92 -13.20 2.06
C LEU A 475 24.15 -12.29 2.06
N GLY A 476 23.92 -10.99 2.22
CA GLY A 476 24.94 -9.96 2.32
C GLY A 476 25.18 -9.49 3.76
N SER A 477 24.64 -10.17 4.77
CA SER A 477 24.77 -9.75 6.16
C SER A 477 26.17 -10.05 6.72
N GLN A 478 26.55 -9.36 7.81
CA GLN A 478 27.80 -9.67 8.50
C GLN A 478 27.77 -11.07 9.10
N GLU A 479 26.63 -11.45 9.69
CA GLU A 479 26.43 -12.76 10.30
C GLU A 479 26.59 -13.91 9.30
N GLU A 480 25.98 -13.79 8.11
CA GLU A 480 26.13 -14.80 7.05
C GLU A 480 27.60 -14.97 6.65
N ARG A 481 28.32 -13.86 6.45
CA ARG A 481 29.75 -13.92 6.07
C ARG A 481 30.61 -14.53 7.17
N GLU A 482 30.35 -14.21 8.44
CA GLU A 482 31.08 -14.79 9.57
C GLU A 482 30.81 -16.29 9.70
N LEU A 483 29.56 -16.73 9.46
CA LEU A 483 29.20 -18.14 9.42
C LEU A 483 29.95 -18.87 8.29
N LEU A 484 29.89 -18.36 7.05
CA LEU A 484 30.59 -18.97 5.91
C LEU A 484 32.11 -19.03 6.12
N VAL A 485 32.71 -18.01 6.72
CA VAL A 485 34.14 -18.03 7.06
C VAL A 485 34.44 -19.09 8.10
N THR A 486 33.61 -19.20 9.15
CA THR A 486 33.77 -20.20 10.19
C THR A 486 33.67 -21.62 9.62
N GLU A 487 32.68 -21.86 8.76
CA GLU A 487 32.52 -23.13 8.04
C GLU A 487 33.72 -23.44 7.13
N ALA A 488 34.20 -22.46 6.36
CA ALA A 488 35.34 -22.63 5.46
C ALA A 488 36.63 -22.92 6.24
N PHE A 489 36.86 -22.25 7.36
CA PHE A 489 37.99 -22.52 8.25
C PHE A 489 37.92 -23.91 8.87
N GLN A 490 36.74 -24.31 9.35
CA GLN A 490 36.55 -25.64 9.92
C GLN A 490 36.75 -26.73 8.87
N HIS A 491 36.23 -26.54 7.66
CA HIS A 491 36.35 -27.49 6.56
C HIS A 491 37.79 -27.59 6.00
N ASP A 492 38.40 -26.45 5.66
CA ASP A 492 39.69 -26.42 4.93
C ASP A 492 40.90 -26.46 5.88
N LEU A 493 40.77 -25.87 7.07
CA LEU A 493 41.84 -25.74 8.06
C LEU A 493 41.63 -26.63 9.28
N GLY A 494 40.45 -27.20 9.51
CA GLY A 494 40.20 -28.10 10.65
C GLY A 494 40.19 -27.38 12.00
N ARG A 495 39.98 -26.06 12.00
CA ARG A 495 39.96 -25.20 13.20
C ARG A 495 39.08 -23.98 12.95
N ALA A 496 38.62 -23.34 14.00
CA ALA A 496 37.97 -22.03 13.92
C ALA A 496 38.97 -20.91 13.52
N PRO A 497 38.51 -19.83 12.87
CA PRO A 497 39.29 -18.60 12.73
C PRO A 497 39.49 -17.94 14.09
N ASP A 498 40.63 -17.26 14.28
CA ASP A 498 40.75 -16.31 15.39
C ASP A 498 39.89 -15.05 15.10
N PRO A 499 39.58 -14.22 16.11
CA PRO A 499 38.68 -13.06 15.92
C PRO A 499 39.15 -12.09 14.82
N SER A 500 40.45 -11.86 14.69
CA SER A 500 40.99 -10.96 13.66
C SER A 500 40.91 -11.59 12.27
N GLY A 501 41.16 -12.90 12.17
CA GLY A 501 40.99 -13.67 10.94
C GLY A 501 39.53 -13.71 10.49
N LEU A 502 38.59 -13.93 11.42
CA LEU A 502 37.16 -13.94 11.15
C LEU A 502 36.72 -12.61 10.54
N ALA A 503 37.03 -11.50 11.20
CA ALA A 503 36.70 -10.16 10.72
C ALA A 503 37.34 -9.85 9.37
N TYR A 504 38.62 -10.21 9.17
CA TYR A 504 39.32 -10.01 7.91
C TYR A 504 38.63 -10.75 6.76
N TRP A 505 38.39 -12.05 6.89
CA TRP A 505 37.82 -12.86 5.82
C TRP A 505 36.35 -12.55 5.58
N ALA A 506 35.58 -12.22 6.63
CA ALA A 506 34.19 -11.77 6.48
C ALA A 506 34.12 -10.45 5.69
N ASN A 507 35.07 -9.53 5.88
CA ASN A 507 35.14 -8.32 5.05
C ASN A 507 35.57 -8.63 3.60
N GLN A 508 36.47 -9.61 3.38
CA GLN A 508 36.87 -10.01 2.03
C GLN A 508 35.70 -10.59 1.21
N LEU A 509 34.79 -11.34 1.83
CA LEU A 509 33.59 -11.92 1.20
C LEU A 509 32.59 -10.90 0.65
N ARG A 510 32.79 -9.60 0.91
CA ARG A 510 32.07 -8.52 0.22
C ARG A 510 32.49 -8.36 -1.24
N THR A 511 33.69 -8.82 -1.61
CA THR A 511 34.27 -8.62 -2.93
C THR A 511 34.76 -9.90 -3.62
N ILE A 512 35.08 -10.95 -2.83
CA ILE A 512 35.52 -12.25 -3.38
C ILE A 512 34.38 -13.26 -3.30
N SER A 513 34.36 -14.23 -4.20
CA SER A 513 33.39 -15.32 -4.18
C SER A 513 33.73 -16.38 -3.14
N LEU A 514 32.74 -17.17 -2.72
CA LEU A 514 32.98 -18.29 -1.80
C LEU A 514 34.06 -19.27 -2.30
N PRO A 515 34.10 -19.69 -3.59
CA PRO A 515 35.23 -20.46 -4.13
C PRO A 515 36.58 -19.76 -4.00
N GLU A 516 36.65 -18.43 -4.10
CA GLU A 516 37.90 -17.69 -3.93
C GLU A 516 38.37 -17.66 -2.47
N LEU A 517 37.44 -17.58 -1.50
CA LEU A 517 37.76 -17.75 -0.08
C LEU A 517 38.39 -19.11 0.17
N HIS A 518 37.70 -20.19 -0.19
CA HIS A 518 38.21 -21.56 -0.05
C HIS A 518 39.56 -21.74 -0.78
N ALA A 519 39.70 -21.22 -1.99
CA ALA A 519 40.95 -21.29 -2.74
C ALA A 519 42.13 -20.60 -2.03
N LYS A 520 41.88 -19.47 -1.36
CA LYS A 520 42.90 -18.76 -0.57
C LYS A 520 43.27 -19.54 0.69
N LEU A 521 42.30 -20.12 1.39
CA LEU A 521 42.55 -20.96 2.59
C LEU A 521 43.29 -22.24 2.22
N LEU A 522 42.81 -22.98 1.23
CA LEU A 522 43.43 -24.21 0.72
C LEU A 522 44.84 -23.94 0.17
N GLY A 523 45.06 -22.80 -0.48
CA GLY A 523 46.35 -22.40 -1.03
C GLY A 523 47.38 -21.91 0.00
N SER A 524 47.02 -21.84 1.28
CA SER A 524 47.82 -21.25 2.35
C SER A 524 49.07 -22.08 2.69
N PRO A 525 50.11 -21.46 3.27
CA PRO A 525 51.26 -22.19 3.80
C PRO A 525 50.91 -23.23 4.88
N GLU A 526 49.82 -23.02 5.61
CA GLU A 526 49.35 -23.93 6.66
C GLU A 526 48.94 -25.28 6.08
N VAL A 527 48.08 -25.28 5.05
CA VAL A 527 47.64 -26.49 4.35
C VAL A 527 48.83 -27.22 3.73
N TYR A 528 49.73 -26.48 3.08
CA TYR A 528 50.91 -27.07 2.45
C TYR A 528 51.88 -27.73 3.45
N ARG A 529 52.16 -27.09 4.59
CA ARG A 529 53.02 -27.66 5.63
C ARG A 529 52.39 -28.90 6.25
N ARG A 530 51.09 -28.84 6.57
CA ARG A 530 50.34 -29.98 7.10
C ARG A 530 50.28 -31.16 6.12
N ALA A 531 50.24 -30.87 4.82
CA ALA A 531 50.31 -31.89 3.78
C ALA A 531 51.72 -32.50 3.59
N GLY A 532 52.72 -32.16 4.41
CA GLY A 532 54.08 -32.71 4.32
C GLY A 532 55.07 -31.85 3.53
N GLY A 533 54.70 -30.62 3.16
CA GLY A 533 55.65 -29.63 2.66
C GLY A 533 56.21 -29.87 1.26
N THR A 534 55.56 -30.73 0.45
CA THR A 534 55.91 -31.00 -0.94
C THR A 534 54.71 -30.80 -1.87
N ASN A 535 54.95 -30.46 -3.14
CA ASN A 535 53.87 -30.29 -4.12
C ASN A 535 53.06 -31.59 -4.33
N ALA A 536 53.74 -32.73 -4.41
CA ALA A 536 53.08 -34.03 -4.57
C ALA A 536 52.14 -34.36 -3.40
N ALA A 537 52.61 -34.17 -2.17
CA ALA A 537 51.81 -34.45 -0.98
C ALA A 537 50.68 -33.42 -0.79
N TYR A 538 50.91 -32.16 -1.18
CA TYR A 538 49.86 -31.14 -1.22
C TYR A 538 48.74 -31.49 -2.21
N VAL A 539 49.04 -31.91 -3.44
CA VAL A 539 48.04 -32.36 -4.42
C VAL A 539 47.24 -33.54 -3.88
N ALA A 540 47.91 -34.52 -3.27
CA ALA A 540 47.26 -35.69 -2.68
C ALA A 540 46.30 -35.32 -1.52
N ALA A 541 46.64 -34.32 -0.71
CA ALA A 541 45.81 -33.85 0.41
C ALA A 541 44.62 -32.98 -0.03
N LEU A 542 44.76 -32.24 -1.14
CA LEU A 542 43.75 -31.29 -1.60
C LEU A 542 42.52 -31.97 -2.23
N TYR A 543 42.72 -33.08 -2.92
CA TYR A 543 41.64 -33.80 -3.62
C TYR A 543 40.55 -34.37 -2.69
N PRO A 544 40.88 -35.01 -1.56
CA PRO A 544 39.86 -35.42 -0.60
C PRO A 544 39.06 -34.25 -0.03
N LEU A 545 39.70 -33.10 0.21
CA LEU A 545 39.02 -31.90 0.72
C LEU A 545 38.03 -31.33 -0.29
N VAL A 546 38.41 -31.23 -1.57
CA VAL A 546 37.56 -30.59 -2.60
C VAL A 546 36.61 -31.58 -3.27
N HIS A 547 37.09 -32.78 -3.60
CA HIS A 547 36.36 -33.79 -4.37
C HIS A 547 35.86 -34.97 -3.53
N GLY A 548 36.21 -35.10 -2.26
CA GLY A 548 35.79 -36.22 -1.42
C GLY A 548 36.38 -37.57 -1.86
N ARG A 549 37.41 -37.55 -2.71
CA ARG A 549 38.09 -38.74 -3.25
C ARG A 549 39.58 -38.49 -3.41
N THR A 550 40.35 -39.56 -3.52
CA THR A 550 41.78 -39.47 -3.83
C THR A 550 42.02 -39.03 -5.27
N VAL A 551 43.14 -38.34 -5.50
CA VAL A 551 43.63 -38.00 -6.85
C VAL A 551 44.07 -39.26 -7.60
N ASP A 552 43.78 -39.36 -8.89
CA ASP A 552 44.27 -40.46 -9.72
C ASP A 552 45.75 -40.25 -10.10
N PRO A 553 46.50 -41.31 -10.47
CA PRO A 553 47.93 -41.17 -10.77
C PRO A 553 48.27 -40.19 -11.91
N SER A 554 47.39 -40.03 -12.90
CA SER A 554 47.62 -39.10 -14.02
C SER A 554 47.38 -37.65 -13.60
N GLY A 555 46.29 -37.38 -12.87
CA GLY A 555 46.00 -36.08 -12.28
C GLY A 555 47.06 -35.65 -11.27
N ALA A 556 47.55 -36.58 -10.43
CA ALA A 556 48.59 -36.31 -9.45
C ALA A 556 49.88 -35.82 -10.13
N ARG A 557 50.34 -36.52 -11.17
CA ARG A 557 51.53 -36.12 -11.94
C ARG A 557 51.31 -34.79 -12.66
N TYR A 558 50.15 -34.59 -13.28
CA TYR A 558 49.82 -33.35 -13.98
C TYR A 558 49.88 -32.14 -13.04
N TRP A 559 49.13 -32.15 -11.94
CA TRP A 559 49.08 -31.02 -11.04
C TRP A 559 50.38 -30.78 -10.29
N THR A 560 51.09 -31.84 -9.90
CA THR A 560 52.42 -31.72 -9.28
C THR A 560 53.38 -31.00 -10.23
N GLY A 561 53.46 -31.43 -11.50
CA GLY A 561 54.31 -30.77 -12.50
C GLY A 561 53.92 -29.31 -12.77
N ARG A 562 52.63 -28.96 -12.70
CA ARG A 562 52.19 -27.57 -12.82
C ARG A 562 52.62 -26.71 -11.63
N LEU A 563 52.56 -27.24 -10.41
CA LEU A 563 53.05 -26.55 -9.21
C LEU A 563 54.57 -26.40 -9.23
N ASP A 564 55.30 -27.44 -9.67
CA ASP A 564 56.75 -27.40 -9.85
C ASP A 564 57.17 -26.33 -10.88
N ALA A 565 56.33 -26.13 -11.91
CA ALA A 565 56.48 -25.07 -12.91
C ALA A 565 56.00 -23.67 -12.44
N GLY A 566 55.65 -23.49 -11.17
CA GLY A 566 55.32 -22.19 -10.58
C GLY A 566 53.83 -21.81 -10.56
N LEU A 567 52.91 -22.74 -10.83
CA LEU A 567 51.48 -22.51 -10.60
C LEU A 567 51.24 -22.16 -9.12
N ARG A 568 50.48 -21.10 -8.84
CA ARG A 568 50.11 -20.76 -7.46
C ARG A 568 49.16 -21.81 -6.90
N ARG A 569 49.38 -22.24 -5.65
CA ARG A 569 48.51 -23.20 -4.94
C ARG A 569 47.04 -22.78 -4.87
N SER A 570 46.79 -21.47 -4.69
CA SER A 570 45.43 -20.92 -4.73
C SER A 570 44.78 -21.01 -6.12
N THR A 571 45.56 -20.89 -7.19
CA THR A 571 45.06 -21.08 -8.56
C THR A 571 44.69 -22.55 -8.81
N LEU A 572 45.47 -23.50 -8.28
CA LEU A 572 45.08 -24.92 -8.28
C LEU A 572 43.80 -25.15 -7.47
N GLY A 573 43.74 -24.64 -6.24
CA GLY A 573 42.55 -24.75 -5.38
C GLY A 573 41.29 -24.24 -6.08
N LEU A 574 41.36 -23.04 -6.66
CA LEU A 574 40.25 -22.46 -7.42
C LEU A 574 39.86 -23.35 -8.61
N SER A 575 40.83 -23.85 -9.37
CA SER A 575 40.58 -24.73 -10.53
C SER A 575 39.87 -26.03 -10.15
N LEU A 576 40.16 -26.59 -8.96
CA LEU A 576 39.47 -27.77 -8.45
C LEU A 576 38.09 -27.43 -7.91
N LEU A 577 37.92 -26.31 -7.21
CA LEU A 577 36.64 -25.85 -6.65
C LEU A 577 35.63 -25.46 -7.73
N THR A 578 36.09 -24.91 -8.85
CA THR A 578 35.24 -24.53 -9.99
C THR A 578 35.24 -25.58 -11.10
N SER A 579 35.74 -26.80 -10.83
CA SER A 579 35.66 -27.90 -11.79
C SER A 579 34.21 -28.32 -12.02
N HIS A 580 33.92 -29.00 -13.13
CA HIS A 580 32.57 -29.51 -13.41
C HIS A 580 32.05 -30.41 -12.28
N GLU A 581 32.90 -31.29 -11.75
CA GLU A 581 32.56 -32.22 -10.65
C GLU A 581 32.17 -31.46 -9.37
N SER A 582 32.97 -30.47 -8.98
CA SER A 582 32.70 -29.64 -7.78
C SER A 582 31.45 -28.80 -7.97
N ALA A 583 31.34 -28.10 -9.11
CA ALA A 583 30.19 -27.28 -9.44
C ALA A 583 28.90 -28.10 -9.40
N GLN A 584 28.87 -29.27 -10.04
CA GLN A 584 27.68 -30.13 -10.04
C GLN A 584 27.33 -30.61 -8.63
N ARG A 585 28.32 -30.92 -7.78
CA ARG A 585 28.07 -31.30 -6.39
C ARG A 585 27.47 -30.15 -5.58
N THR A 586 28.02 -28.94 -5.71
CA THR A 586 27.48 -27.74 -5.06
C THR A 586 26.03 -27.50 -5.49
N VAL A 587 25.70 -27.67 -6.77
CA VAL A 587 24.32 -27.55 -7.26
C VAL A 587 23.41 -28.59 -6.60
N VAL A 588 23.81 -29.86 -6.59
CA VAL A 588 22.99 -30.92 -5.97
C VAL A 588 22.77 -30.66 -4.48
N GLN A 589 23.81 -30.23 -3.76
CA GLN A 589 23.72 -29.90 -2.34
C GLN A 589 22.81 -28.70 -2.08
N ALA A 590 22.89 -27.63 -2.89
CA ALA A 590 22.05 -26.46 -2.75
C ALA A 590 20.56 -26.79 -2.97
N PHE A 591 20.24 -27.56 -4.00
CA PHE A 591 18.87 -28.01 -4.24
C PHE A 591 18.36 -28.89 -3.09
N GLN A 592 19.19 -29.79 -2.56
CA GLN A 592 18.81 -30.61 -1.42
C GLN A 592 18.58 -29.77 -0.15
N ARG A 593 19.43 -28.77 0.11
CA ARG A 593 19.33 -27.86 1.27
C ARG A 593 18.06 -27.03 1.21
N PHE A 594 17.85 -26.27 0.13
CA PHE A 594 16.78 -25.27 0.08
C PHE A 594 15.43 -25.85 -0.37
N LEU A 595 15.44 -26.86 -1.25
CA LEU A 595 14.22 -27.45 -1.83
C LEU A 595 13.99 -28.90 -1.44
N GLY A 596 14.85 -29.54 -0.65
CA GLY A 596 14.64 -30.92 -0.18
C GLY A 596 14.68 -32.00 -1.29
N ARG A 597 15.16 -31.68 -2.49
CA ARG A 597 15.20 -32.58 -3.65
C ARG A 597 16.42 -32.32 -4.53
N GLY A 598 16.70 -33.21 -5.48
CA GLY A 598 17.70 -32.98 -6.51
C GLY A 598 17.27 -31.98 -7.60
N PRO A 599 18.22 -31.35 -8.32
CA PRO A 599 17.92 -30.52 -9.48
C PRO A 599 17.42 -31.36 -10.65
N ASP A 600 16.48 -30.81 -11.42
CA ASP A 600 16.10 -31.35 -12.73
C ASP A 600 17.29 -31.23 -13.72
N PRO A 601 17.27 -31.95 -14.86
CA PRO A 601 18.40 -31.96 -15.80
C PRO A 601 18.78 -30.58 -16.34
N SER A 602 17.80 -29.69 -16.56
CA SER A 602 18.02 -28.35 -17.11
C SER A 602 18.64 -27.42 -16.06
N GLY A 603 18.07 -27.40 -14.85
CA GLY A 603 18.61 -26.67 -13.71
C GLY A 603 20.02 -27.12 -13.35
N ARG A 604 20.27 -28.44 -13.34
CA ARG A 604 21.60 -29.00 -13.09
C ARG A 604 22.63 -28.49 -14.09
N THR A 605 22.30 -28.54 -15.38
CA THR A 605 23.21 -28.13 -16.45
C THR A 605 23.52 -26.64 -16.38
N TYR A 606 22.48 -25.81 -16.24
CA TYR A 606 22.62 -24.36 -16.17
C TYR A 606 23.50 -23.92 -15.00
N TRP A 607 23.14 -24.33 -13.77
CA TRP A 607 23.84 -23.90 -12.57
C TRP A 607 25.25 -24.47 -12.47
N THR A 608 25.49 -25.69 -12.98
CA THR A 608 26.86 -26.23 -13.06
C THR A 608 27.73 -25.36 -13.96
N GLY A 609 27.24 -25.02 -15.16
CA GLY A 609 27.95 -24.11 -16.05
C GLY A 609 28.16 -22.71 -15.45
N TYR A 610 27.23 -22.23 -14.64
CA TYR A 610 27.33 -20.95 -13.91
C TYR A 610 28.50 -20.97 -12.92
N LEU A 611 28.55 -21.97 -12.04
CA LEU A 611 29.60 -22.10 -11.00
C LEU A 611 30.96 -22.47 -11.58
N GLN A 612 31.02 -23.17 -12.73
CA GLN A 612 32.29 -23.43 -13.43
C GLN A 612 33.03 -22.16 -13.87
N ARG A 613 32.30 -21.04 -14.03
CA ARG A 613 32.90 -19.73 -14.34
C ARG A 613 33.42 -18.99 -13.09
N GLY A 614 33.44 -19.64 -11.93
CA GLY A 614 33.90 -19.06 -10.66
C GLY A 614 32.91 -18.07 -10.03
N LYS A 615 31.64 -18.11 -10.46
CA LYS A 615 30.57 -17.30 -9.87
C LYS A 615 30.22 -17.78 -8.47
N ASP A 616 29.59 -16.91 -7.69
CA ASP A 616 29.29 -17.18 -6.28
C ASP A 616 28.09 -18.15 -6.15
N PRO A 617 28.22 -19.26 -5.40
CA PRO A 617 27.10 -20.14 -5.07
C PRO A 617 25.91 -19.41 -4.41
N ARG A 618 26.11 -18.27 -3.76
CA ARG A 618 25.02 -17.46 -3.18
C ARG A 618 24.01 -16.99 -4.22
N ASP A 619 24.42 -16.81 -5.49
CA ASP A 619 23.50 -16.50 -6.58
C ASP A 619 22.50 -17.63 -6.85
N LEU A 620 22.97 -18.88 -6.77
CA LEU A 620 22.12 -20.07 -6.83
C LEU A 620 21.20 -20.14 -5.61
N TRP A 621 21.73 -19.91 -4.40
CA TRP A 621 20.93 -19.96 -3.18
C TRP A 621 19.78 -18.95 -3.21
N ARG A 622 20.07 -17.70 -3.60
CA ARG A 622 19.07 -16.65 -3.81
C ARG A 622 18.00 -17.09 -4.79
N SER A 623 18.39 -17.67 -5.94
CA SER A 623 17.43 -18.13 -6.93
C SER A 623 16.53 -19.27 -6.43
N LEU A 624 17.04 -20.16 -5.58
CA LEU A 624 16.25 -21.25 -5.01
C LEU A 624 15.31 -20.74 -3.93
N ILE A 625 15.79 -19.87 -3.03
CA ILE A 625 15.00 -19.26 -1.95
C ILE A 625 13.83 -18.43 -2.52
N LEU A 626 14.05 -17.69 -3.60
CA LEU A 626 13.00 -16.88 -4.24
C LEU A 626 12.08 -17.68 -5.17
N SER A 627 12.16 -19.02 -5.19
CA SER A 627 11.28 -19.84 -6.01
C SER A 627 9.92 -20.07 -5.34
N ALA A 628 8.88 -20.22 -6.16
CA ALA A 628 7.53 -20.56 -5.66
C ALA A 628 7.49 -21.91 -4.91
N GLU A 629 8.42 -22.84 -5.20
CA GLU A 629 8.52 -24.08 -4.44
C GLU A 629 9.07 -23.85 -3.03
N TYR A 630 10.08 -23.00 -2.89
CA TYR A 630 10.61 -22.63 -1.58
C TYR A 630 9.54 -21.92 -0.75
N ASP A 631 8.79 -20.99 -1.35
CA ASP A 631 7.69 -20.31 -0.68
C ASP A 631 6.63 -21.29 -0.16
N ARG A 632 6.13 -22.22 -0.98
CA ARG A 632 5.20 -23.25 -0.52
C ARG A 632 5.73 -24.02 0.69
N ARG A 633 7.02 -24.41 0.65
CA ARG A 633 7.66 -25.10 1.77
C ARG A 633 7.81 -24.22 3.02
N ALA A 634 7.94 -22.91 2.85
CA ALA A 634 7.97 -21.97 3.96
C ALA A 634 6.60 -21.87 4.64
N GLN A 635 5.51 -21.91 3.87
CA GLN A 635 4.16 -21.89 4.44
C GLN A 635 3.79 -23.19 5.19
N GLU A 636 4.50 -24.29 4.92
CA GLU A 636 4.29 -25.60 5.55
C GLU A 636 5.14 -25.83 6.83
N ALA A 637 6.07 -24.92 7.16
CA ALA A 637 7.13 -25.11 8.17
C ALA A 637 6.93 -24.33 9.48
#